data_AF-A0AAV2L725-F1
#
_entry.id   AF-A0AAV2L725-F1
#
_cell.length_a   1.000
_cell.length_b   1.000
_cell.length_c   1.000
_cell.angle_alpha   90.00
_cell.angle_beta   90.00
_cell.angle_gamma   90.00
#
_symmetry.space_group_name_H-M   'P 1'
#
loop_
_entity.id
_entity.type
_entity.pdbx_description
1 polymer ?
#
loop_
_entity_poly.entity_id
_entity_poly.type
_entity_poly.pdbx_seq_one_letter_code
_entity_poly.pdbx_strand_id
1 'polypeptide(L)'
;MNGEVKDPSALKEEGNAHFKSGNLEAALSCYTKALKLSKNEVDCAVLYRNRCACFLKREEYSKAEEDASKALDTDPSDVKARFRRAQAYQKLGRLDQAFVDTQRCAQLEPKNKAFQDLLRQLGAEIQQKSAQQNSTDARVQQMFTLLMDDTAKDTDRQKAAQNLVVLSREDAGAEQIFQNDGVKLIEKLLKAKHDDIVLSALRTLVGLCTGHQSRTMAIVNELGMHQLCAVMGSGDSTVSLAACHLLQVMFEALTEGMRRDFRGKEEAILPEPSKELRSMLRHLLDMLPAANVSGPGRDNAINLLVKQVPRKSLKNPDNSLTLWVIDQGLKKILEVAGTVAELSKGPPLTDNSHMSCSVLLTKLYDDLKSDKERENFNKLSEEYVQQHFNLSVLEAKLRAIQTVSVLLQGPSEVGNRTLEMSGMMDAVIALCASEDVIHQQVAVEALIHAAGKAKRASFITANGVALLKDLYKKSENDRIRVRALVGLCKLGSAGGTDFSMKQFAEGSTLKLAKQCRKWLCNESLPPTSRRWSVEGLAYLTFDADVKEDLVEDKNALQAMFELAKSEDKTVLFAVGSTLVNCTNSYDVEKPDPQMVELAKYAKQHVPEEHPKDAPAFVEKRLMRLLDAGVVTALVCMVKNESPALTEACRESIARVFLALVMRQEDRGTVVAQGGGKALIPLATENTDMGKVKAAQALAKITITSNPEIAFPGERVYEVVRPLVSLLSLECTMLQNFEALMGLTNLAGISERLRQKIIKEKSLPKIEGYMFEEHDLVRAAATECMCNLVLSEEVQKLYLATGNDRLKLLVLYSGEEDERLRRAASGTLAMLTAEQPELCVRIPETTSHWLEIFQALLLCEIPDLQHRGVVIVQNMILADKSLTEKLIESEALEILTVLAKGEGGVNSQVSKVAQNCLDTAIEKVSSALPQIRASWSRRLSLQLDDESGVFLDGFRGLGAKECCSFIEKSRGCKDITNNESLLLIMFQDRVEVWDFEKSEDGPVWSMDTDKSDPPLKLPLVPEGYISLKPPFYRPLSPHLQAKSLALGPEHVVLLSATGAVYTWGQGSHGQLGHGILTSEQEPRAVEALWGVPMKAVAAGGWHCCCISATDDLYVWGWNEIGQLGLPSRGVRRAQQQNSHNKDTAKQPHNADVRPEDDQTQTEEDKDVFISIQAFPALLDLNPPCEIKVVSCGSRHTAAVTTEGDLYTWGWGEYGQLGHQDLMSSDEPQCVAYFKEHQLHVTDVVCGAWNTFAAVVKQEEVQKSPCC
;
A
#
# COMPACT_ATOMS: atom_id res chain seq x y z
N MET A 1 -58.97 8.83 64.30
CA MET A 1 -59.84 8.69 63.12
C MET A 1 -59.29 7.55 62.28
N ASN A 2 -60.13 6.55 62.04
CA ASN A 2 -59.81 5.27 61.43
C ASN A 2 -59.21 5.43 60.03
N GLY A 3 -58.01 4.88 59.80
CA GLY A 3 -57.43 4.70 58.47
C GLY A 3 -57.23 3.22 58.24
N GLU A 4 -58.11 2.62 57.44
CA GLU A 4 -58.12 1.22 57.06
C GLU A 4 -56.73 0.73 56.66
N VAL A 5 -56.35 -0.47 57.12
CA VAL A 5 -55.18 -1.20 56.61
C VAL A 5 -55.47 -1.55 55.15
N LYS A 6 -55.13 -0.63 54.24
CA LYS A 6 -55.28 -0.85 52.80
C LYS A 6 -54.37 -1.99 52.37
N ASP A 7 -54.97 -2.97 51.70
CA ASP A 7 -54.29 -4.12 51.10
C ASP A 7 -53.20 -3.64 50.09
N PRO A 8 -52.01 -4.30 49.99
CA PRO A 8 -50.92 -3.85 49.09
C PRO A 8 -51.36 -3.73 47.62
N SER A 9 -52.33 -4.54 47.18
CA SER A 9 -52.89 -4.46 45.83
C SER A 9 -53.67 -3.16 45.59
N ALA A 10 -54.44 -2.69 46.58
CA ALA A 10 -55.18 -1.44 46.50
C ALA A 10 -54.24 -0.23 46.45
N LEU A 11 -53.14 -0.25 47.20
CA LEU A 11 -52.10 0.80 47.17
C LEU A 11 -51.34 0.84 45.84
N LYS A 12 -51.13 -0.32 45.20
CA LYS A 12 -50.56 -0.41 43.85
C LYS A 12 -51.46 0.23 42.80
N GLU A 13 -52.77 -0.01 42.87
CA GLU A 13 -53.75 0.58 41.94
C GLU A 13 -53.91 2.09 42.16
N GLU A 14 -53.93 2.54 43.42
CA GLU A 14 -53.92 3.96 43.78
C GLU A 14 -52.64 4.65 43.28
N GLY A 15 -51.48 4.01 43.43
CA GLY A 15 -50.21 4.47 42.85
C GLY A 15 -50.24 4.56 41.32
N ASN A 16 -50.85 3.57 40.65
CA ASN A 16 -51.01 3.58 39.19
C ASN A 16 -51.96 4.71 38.73
N ALA A 17 -53.04 4.97 39.47
CA ALA A 17 -53.97 6.07 39.20
C ALA A 17 -53.27 7.42 39.34
N HIS A 18 -52.48 7.62 40.40
CA HIS A 18 -51.68 8.82 40.59
C HIS A 18 -50.59 9.00 39.52
N PHE A 19 -49.97 7.90 39.08
CA PHE A 19 -49.00 7.95 37.98
C PHE A 19 -49.66 8.36 36.65
N LYS A 20 -50.88 7.88 36.38
CA LYS A 20 -51.68 8.30 35.22
C LYS A 20 -52.16 9.75 35.32
N SER A 21 -52.48 10.21 36.53
CA SER A 21 -52.90 11.60 36.78
C SER A 21 -51.73 12.60 36.85
N GLY A 22 -50.48 12.14 36.63
CA GLY A 22 -49.29 12.99 36.65
C GLY A 22 -48.73 13.34 38.04
N ASN A 23 -49.37 12.89 39.12
CA ASN A 23 -48.94 13.19 40.50
C ASN A 23 -47.89 12.18 40.98
N LEU A 24 -46.64 12.41 40.56
CA LEU A 24 -45.51 11.49 40.77
C LEU A 24 -45.12 11.32 42.26
N GLU A 25 -45.24 12.35 43.09
CA GLU A 25 -44.90 12.26 44.52
C GLU A 25 -45.88 11.39 45.30
N ALA A 26 -47.18 11.55 45.02
CA ALA A 26 -48.22 10.72 45.58
C ALA A 26 -48.04 9.26 45.13
N ALA A 27 -47.72 9.04 43.85
CA ALA A 27 -47.44 7.70 43.31
C ALA A 27 -46.23 7.04 43.99
N LEU A 28 -45.11 7.77 44.17
CA LEU A 28 -43.92 7.27 44.88
C LEU A 28 -44.19 6.92 46.34
N SER A 29 -44.98 7.75 47.03
CA SER A 29 -45.41 7.52 48.41
C SER A 29 -46.25 6.25 48.49
N CYS A 30 -47.21 6.07 47.57
CA CYS A 30 -48.06 4.88 47.51
C CYS A 30 -47.24 3.62 47.18
N TYR A 31 -46.34 3.64 46.19
CA TYR A 31 -45.49 2.49 45.87
C TYR A 31 -44.51 2.15 46.99
N THR A 32 -43.95 3.15 47.68
CA THR A 32 -43.03 2.91 48.81
C THR A 32 -43.76 2.35 50.04
N LYS A 33 -45.00 2.80 50.29
CA LYS A 33 -45.88 2.21 51.32
C LYS A 33 -46.30 0.79 50.95
N ALA A 34 -46.63 0.54 49.68
CA ALA A 34 -46.96 -0.80 49.18
C ALA A 34 -45.79 -1.78 49.30
N LEU A 35 -44.55 -1.33 49.00
CA LEU A 35 -43.33 -2.14 49.17
C LEU A 35 -43.05 -2.53 50.62
N LYS A 36 -43.42 -1.68 51.59
CA LYS A 36 -43.26 -1.98 53.03
C LYS A 36 -44.29 -3.00 53.55
N LEU A 37 -45.44 -3.11 52.89
CA LEU A 37 -46.55 -3.97 53.31
C LEU A 37 -46.59 -5.31 52.55
N SER A 38 -45.99 -5.38 51.36
CA SER A 38 -45.90 -6.60 50.56
C SER A 38 -44.90 -7.60 51.14
N LYS A 39 -45.30 -8.88 51.22
CA LYS A 39 -44.43 -10.02 51.58
C LYS A 39 -44.08 -10.92 50.41
N ASN A 40 -44.73 -10.74 49.25
CA ASN A 40 -44.52 -11.55 48.05
C ASN A 40 -43.46 -10.91 47.15
N GLU A 41 -42.42 -11.67 46.77
CA GLU A 41 -41.32 -11.17 45.93
C GLU A 41 -41.77 -10.72 44.53
N VAL A 42 -42.74 -11.41 43.94
CA VAL A 42 -43.30 -11.08 42.61
C VAL A 42 -44.03 -9.73 42.62
N ASP A 43 -44.81 -9.45 43.67
CA ASP A 43 -45.50 -8.17 43.83
C ASP A 43 -44.50 -7.03 44.08
N CYS A 44 -43.42 -7.32 44.81
CA CYS A 44 -42.32 -6.37 45.02
C CYS A 44 -41.60 -6.01 43.71
N ALA A 45 -41.34 -6.98 42.82
CA ALA A 45 -40.73 -6.72 41.52
C ALA A 45 -41.57 -5.77 40.66
N VAL A 46 -42.89 -5.98 40.61
CA VAL A 46 -43.83 -5.11 39.88
C VAL A 46 -43.86 -3.69 40.47
N LEU A 47 -43.78 -3.57 41.79
CA LEU A 47 -43.74 -2.29 42.49
C LEU A 47 -42.42 -1.54 42.25
N TYR A 48 -41.26 -2.21 42.32
CA TYR A 48 -39.95 -1.64 41.97
C TYR A 48 -39.93 -1.15 40.52
N ARG A 49 -40.48 -1.94 39.60
CA ARG A 49 -40.63 -1.55 38.19
C ARG A 49 -41.45 -0.27 38.01
N ASN A 50 -42.57 -0.15 38.72
CA ASN A 50 -43.44 1.04 38.65
C ASN A 50 -42.85 2.27 39.35
N ARG A 51 -42.10 2.05 40.45
CA ARG A 51 -41.38 3.10 41.16
C ARG A 51 -40.18 3.64 40.36
N CYS A 52 -39.45 2.76 39.69
CA CYS A 52 -38.41 3.11 38.71
C CYS A 52 -38.94 4.06 37.62
N ALA A 53 -40.15 3.81 37.09
CA ALA A 53 -40.77 4.70 36.10
C ALA A 53 -41.05 6.11 36.64
N CYS A 54 -41.32 6.22 37.94
CA CYS A 54 -41.49 7.52 38.60
C CYS A 54 -40.14 8.23 38.77
N PHE A 55 -39.08 7.50 39.12
CA PHE A 55 -37.73 8.08 39.26
C PHE A 55 -37.15 8.54 37.93
N LEU A 56 -37.35 7.80 36.84
CA LEU A 56 -36.96 8.24 35.50
C LEU A 56 -37.63 9.56 35.08
N LYS A 57 -38.92 9.72 35.38
CA LYS A 57 -39.66 10.96 35.09
C LYS A 57 -39.26 12.14 35.98
N ARG A 58 -38.67 11.86 37.15
CA ARG A 58 -38.13 12.87 38.08
C ARG A 58 -36.65 13.18 37.89
N GLU A 59 -36.02 12.58 36.86
CA GLU A 59 -34.58 12.74 36.56
C GLU A 59 -33.63 12.22 37.67
N GLU A 60 -34.13 11.40 38.59
CA GLU A 60 -33.31 10.74 39.63
C GLU A 60 -32.76 9.40 39.10
N TYR A 61 -31.84 9.48 38.13
CA TYR A 61 -31.40 8.32 37.34
C TYR A 61 -30.64 7.25 38.15
N SER A 62 -29.87 7.62 39.17
CA SER A 62 -29.17 6.66 40.04
C SER A 62 -30.13 5.76 40.82
N LYS A 63 -31.22 6.33 41.35
CA LYS A 63 -32.24 5.56 42.09
C LYS A 63 -33.12 4.73 41.15
N ALA A 64 -33.34 5.23 39.93
CA ALA A 64 -34.04 4.49 38.89
C ALA A 64 -33.27 3.22 38.46
N GLU A 65 -31.94 3.31 38.37
CA GLU A 65 -31.06 2.17 38.09
C GLU A 65 -31.16 1.12 39.20
N GLU A 66 -30.98 1.50 40.46
CA GLU A 66 -31.07 0.57 41.60
C GLU A 66 -32.41 -0.15 41.68
N ASP A 67 -33.53 0.56 41.47
CA ASP A 67 -34.87 -0.03 41.49
C ASP A 67 -35.11 -0.96 40.29
N ALA A 68 -34.57 -0.62 39.12
CA ALA A 68 -34.67 -1.48 37.95
C ALA A 68 -33.81 -2.74 38.12
N SER A 69 -32.62 -2.63 38.70
CA SER A 69 -31.76 -3.78 39.02
C SER A 69 -32.42 -4.71 40.03
N LYS A 70 -33.02 -4.17 41.11
CA LYS A 70 -33.79 -4.99 42.09
C LYS A 70 -35.00 -5.70 41.47
N ALA A 71 -35.67 -5.08 40.50
CA ALA A 71 -36.75 -5.73 39.76
C ALA A 71 -36.22 -6.89 38.89
N LEU A 72 -35.05 -6.71 38.27
CA LEU A 72 -34.41 -7.71 37.40
C LEU A 72 -33.73 -8.86 38.14
N ASP A 73 -33.30 -8.63 39.38
CA ASP A 73 -32.78 -9.69 40.25
C ASP A 73 -33.89 -10.71 40.60
N THR A 74 -35.15 -10.26 40.63
CA THR A 74 -36.33 -11.10 40.90
C THR A 74 -36.93 -11.69 39.62
N ASP A 75 -37.08 -10.88 38.56
CA ASP A 75 -37.53 -11.32 37.24
C ASP A 75 -36.53 -10.93 36.15
N PRO A 76 -35.57 -11.84 35.83
CA PRO A 76 -34.63 -11.67 34.74
C PRO A 76 -35.27 -11.75 33.35
N SER A 77 -36.59 -11.78 33.19
CA SER A 77 -37.25 -11.70 31.87
C SER A 77 -38.02 -10.39 31.68
N ASP A 78 -38.07 -9.50 32.69
CA ASP A 78 -38.82 -8.25 32.63
C ASP A 78 -38.18 -7.23 31.67
N VAL A 79 -38.70 -7.19 30.44
CA VAL A 79 -38.30 -6.27 29.37
C VAL A 79 -38.48 -4.81 29.79
N LYS A 80 -39.52 -4.48 30.58
CA LYS A 80 -39.82 -3.08 30.96
C LYS A 80 -38.85 -2.57 32.02
N ALA A 81 -38.45 -3.42 32.97
CA ALA A 81 -37.42 -3.06 33.95
C ALA A 81 -36.05 -2.86 33.26
N ARG A 82 -35.66 -3.77 32.34
CA ARG A 82 -34.41 -3.63 31.55
C ARG A 82 -34.37 -2.36 30.73
N PHE A 83 -35.44 -2.07 29.99
CA PHE A 83 -35.47 -0.89 29.15
C PHE A 83 -35.38 0.41 29.96
N ARG A 84 -36.03 0.45 31.13
CA ARG A 84 -35.93 1.59 32.05
C ARG A 84 -34.53 1.74 32.65
N ARG A 85 -33.85 0.62 32.93
CA ARG A 85 -32.45 0.64 33.35
C ARG A 85 -31.52 1.15 32.26
N ALA A 86 -31.72 0.72 31.01
CA ALA A 86 -30.98 1.23 29.87
C ALA A 86 -31.14 2.75 29.69
N GLN A 87 -32.36 3.27 29.85
CA GLN A 87 -32.61 4.71 29.82
C GLN A 87 -31.91 5.47 30.96
N ALA A 88 -31.87 4.89 32.17
CA ALA A 88 -31.11 5.45 33.28
C ALA A 88 -29.60 5.47 32.96
N TYR A 89 -29.05 4.38 32.41
CA TYR A 89 -27.63 4.30 32.04
C TYR A 89 -27.23 5.27 30.93
N GLN A 90 -28.10 5.49 29.93
CA GLN A 90 -27.88 6.50 28.89
C GLN A 90 -27.73 7.89 29.53
N LYS A 91 -28.65 8.26 30.44
CA LYS A 91 -28.62 9.58 31.10
C LYS A 91 -27.49 9.74 32.11
N LEU A 92 -26.96 8.63 32.65
CA LEU A 92 -25.76 8.61 33.50
C LEU A 92 -24.44 8.57 32.69
N GLY A 93 -24.50 8.55 31.35
CA GLY A 93 -23.33 8.52 30.48
C GLY A 93 -22.59 7.17 30.42
N ARG A 94 -23.20 6.09 30.93
CA ARG A 94 -22.68 4.72 30.90
C ARG A 94 -23.22 3.98 29.67
N LEU A 95 -22.76 4.43 28.50
CA LEU A 95 -23.32 4.02 27.20
C LEU A 95 -23.16 2.52 26.91
N ASP A 96 -22.05 1.89 27.32
CA ASP A 96 -21.80 0.46 27.08
C ASP A 96 -22.83 -0.42 27.81
N GLN A 97 -23.13 -0.08 29.07
CA GLN A 97 -24.12 -0.79 29.88
C GLN A 97 -25.54 -0.55 29.35
N ALA A 98 -25.83 0.68 28.89
CA ALA A 98 -27.10 1.00 28.23
C ALA A 98 -27.30 0.21 26.93
N PHE A 99 -26.23 0.04 26.13
CA PHE A 99 -26.26 -0.68 24.87
C PHE A 99 -26.56 -2.16 25.08
N VAL A 100 -25.88 -2.81 26.04
CA VAL A 100 -26.09 -4.23 26.37
C VAL A 100 -27.52 -4.49 26.84
N ASP A 101 -28.07 -3.64 27.73
CA ASP A 101 -29.44 -3.82 28.21
C ASP A 101 -30.46 -3.58 27.09
N THR A 102 -30.25 -2.60 26.22
CA THR A 102 -31.15 -2.34 25.07
C THR A 102 -31.07 -3.45 24.03
N GLN A 103 -29.89 -4.02 23.79
CA GLN A 103 -29.68 -5.14 22.88
C GLN A 103 -30.44 -6.38 23.34
N ARG A 104 -30.39 -6.69 24.65
CA ARG A 104 -31.19 -7.78 25.23
C ARG A 104 -32.69 -7.51 25.11
N CYS A 105 -33.15 -6.26 25.27
CA CYS A 105 -34.56 -5.91 25.06
C CYS A 105 -34.98 -6.14 23.60
N ALA A 106 -34.14 -5.78 22.63
CA ALA A 106 -34.42 -5.98 21.21
C ALA A 106 -34.43 -7.48 20.82
N GLN A 107 -33.64 -8.32 21.49
CA GLN A 107 -33.68 -9.77 21.30
C GLN A 107 -34.98 -10.40 21.83
N LEU A 108 -35.49 -9.92 22.96
CA LEU A 108 -36.72 -10.42 23.56
C LEU A 108 -37.98 -9.93 22.81
N GLU A 109 -37.98 -8.69 22.28
CA GLU A 109 -39.08 -8.14 21.48
C GLU A 109 -38.59 -7.52 20.16
N PRO A 110 -38.38 -8.33 19.09
CA PRO A 110 -37.80 -7.85 17.83
C PRO A 110 -38.67 -6.83 17.07
N LYS A 111 -39.98 -6.81 17.33
CA LYS A 111 -40.95 -5.94 16.66
C LYS A 111 -41.05 -4.54 17.27
N ASN A 112 -40.42 -4.28 18.41
CA ASN A 112 -40.57 -3.01 19.12
C ASN A 112 -39.61 -1.94 18.58
N LYS A 113 -40.15 -0.99 17.82
CA LYS A 113 -39.39 0.08 17.15
C LYS A 113 -38.59 0.96 18.13
N ALA A 114 -39.09 1.14 19.36
CA ALA A 114 -38.42 1.98 20.37
C ALA A 114 -37.05 1.41 20.82
N PHE A 115 -36.87 0.09 20.80
CA PHE A 115 -35.60 -0.54 21.17
C PHE A 115 -34.57 -0.41 20.05
N GLN A 116 -35.01 -0.54 18.80
CA GLN A 116 -34.16 -0.37 17.62
C GLN A 116 -33.69 1.08 17.47
N ASP A 117 -34.57 2.05 17.72
CA ASP A 117 -34.21 3.47 17.66
C ASP A 117 -33.24 3.86 18.79
N LEU A 118 -33.43 3.34 20.01
CA LEU A 118 -32.49 3.59 21.11
C LEU A 118 -31.12 2.93 20.87
N LEU A 119 -31.06 1.74 20.27
CA LEU A 119 -29.80 1.10 19.87
C LEU A 119 -29.04 1.93 18.82
N ARG A 120 -29.77 2.50 17.84
CA ARG A 120 -29.17 3.37 16.83
C ARG A 120 -28.61 4.65 17.44
N GLN A 121 -29.33 5.26 18.38
CA GLN A 121 -28.87 6.45 19.11
C GLN A 121 -27.63 6.16 19.97
N LEU A 122 -27.66 5.10 20.77
CA LEU A 122 -26.51 4.68 21.59
C LEU A 122 -25.30 4.33 20.73
N GLY A 123 -25.50 3.66 19.60
CA GLY A 123 -24.42 3.37 18.64
C GLY A 123 -23.76 4.63 18.09
N ALA A 124 -24.56 5.64 17.71
CA ALA A 124 -24.05 6.92 17.24
C ALA A 124 -23.30 7.69 18.35
N GLU A 125 -23.84 7.73 19.57
CA GLU A 125 -23.19 8.38 20.73
C GLU A 125 -21.86 7.71 21.10
N ILE A 126 -21.78 6.37 21.07
CA ILE A 126 -20.54 5.61 21.33
C ILE A 126 -19.51 5.89 20.24
N GLN A 127 -19.91 5.88 18.97
CA GLN A 127 -19.01 6.16 17.85
C GLN A 127 -18.48 7.60 17.91
N GLN A 128 -19.32 8.58 18.26
CA GLN A 128 -18.92 9.97 18.41
C GLN A 128 -17.96 10.15 19.60
N LYS A 129 -18.25 9.55 20.75
CA LYS A 129 -17.38 9.63 21.95
C LYS A 129 -16.04 8.91 21.71
N SER A 130 -16.05 7.79 21.01
CA SER A 130 -14.82 7.09 20.58
C SER A 130 -14.01 7.93 19.59
N ALA A 131 -14.65 8.59 18.62
CA ALA A 131 -13.97 9.50 17.70
C ALA A 131 -13.34 10.71 18.44
N GLN A 132 -14.03 11.26 19.44
CA GLN A 132 -13.50 12.35 20.26
C GLN A 132 -12.36 11.92 21.18
N GLN A 133 -12.42 10.73 21.80
CA GLN A 133 -11.32 10.20 22.61
C GLN A 133 -10.11 9.78 21.77
N ASN A 134 -10.34 9.41 20.51
CA ASN A 134 -9.29 9.08 19.56
C ASN A 134 -8.70 10.29 18.82
N SER A 135 -9.19 11.50 19.09
CA SER A 135 -8.60 12.71 18.52
C SER A 135 -7.20 12.94 19.10
N THR A 136 -6.31 13.49 18.27
CA THR A 136 -4.95 13.86 18.66
C THR A 136 -4.95 14.84 19.84
N ASP A 137 -5.91 15.77 19.87
CA ASP A 137 -6.00 16.85 20.86
C ASP A 137 -6.32 16.30 22.25
N ALA A 138 -7.32 15.41 22.33
CA ALA A 138 -7.70 14.77 23.59
C ALA A 138 -6.56 13.90 24.14
N ARG A 139 -5.82 13.21 23.26
CA ARG A 139 -4.65 12.41 23.64
C ARG A 139 -3.53 13.29 24.21
N VAL A 140 -3.18 14.38 23.54
CA VAL A 140 -2.12 15.30 24.01
C VAL A 140 -2.46 15.88 25.39
N GLN A 141 -3.69 16.35 25.59
CA GLN A 141 -4.13 16.90 26.88
C GLN A 141 -4.13 15.86 28.00
N GLN A 142 -4.56 14.62 27.72
CA GLN A 142 -4.50 13.53 28.68
C GLN A 142 -3.06 13.21 29.10
N MET A 143 -2.12 13.18 28.15
CA MET A 143 -0.71 12.91 28.45
C MET A 143 -0.09 14.03 29.31
N PHE A 144 -0.36 15.30 29.03
CA PHE A 144 0.11 16.40 29.88
C PHE A 144 -0.51 16.39 31.28
N THR A 145 -1.80 16.04 31.40
CA THR A 145 -2.48 15.92 32.70
C THR A 145 -1.82 14.84 33.55
N LEU A 146 -1.51 13.68 32.96
CA LEU A 146 -0.83 12.58 33.64
C LEU A 146 0.60 12.92 34.06
N LEU A 147 1.32 13.72 33.26
CA LEU A 147 2.70 14.13 33.57
C LEU A 147 2.79 15.18 34.67
N MET A 148 1.77 16.03 34.80
CA MET A 148 1.69 17.08 35.81
C MET A 148 1.06 16.60 37.13
N ASP A 149 0.45 15.42 37.14
CA ASP A 149 -0.13 14.82 38.33
C ASP A 149 0.95 14.15 39.20
N ASP A 150 1.34 14.83 40.28
CA ASP A 150 2.29 14.33 41.26
C ASP A 150 1.81 13.08 42.03
N THR A 151 0.53 12.69 41.88
CA THR A 151 -0.04 11.47 42.48
C THR A 151 -0.06 10.26 41.53
N ALA A 152 0.20 10.47 40.24
CA ALA A 152 0.22 9.40 39.24
C ALA A 152 1.45 8.49 39.41
N LYS A 153 1.31 7.21 39.06
CA LYS A 153 2.42 6.24 39.14
C LYS A 153 3.56 6.62 38.18
N ASP A 154 4.80 6.47 38.62
CA ASP A 154 5.99 6.79 37.81
C ASP A 154 6.02 6.05 36.47
N THR A 155 5.53 4.80 36.43
CA THR A 155 5.41 4.02 35.19
C THR A 155 4.44 4.63 34.18
N ASP A 156 3.36 5.25 34.66
CA ASP A 156 2.34 5.85 33.82
C ASP A 156 2.79 7.22 33.33
N ARG A 157 3.54 7.96 34.15
CA ARG A 157 4.24 9.19 33.73
C ARG A 157 5.29 8.90 32.66
N GLN A 158 6.11 7.86 32.82
CA GLN A 158 7.08 7.46 31.80
C GLN A 158 6.40 7.07 30.47
N LYS A 159 5.30 6.31 30.52
CA LYS A 159 4.51 5.98 29.32
C LYS A 159 3.92 7.22 28.65
N ALA A 160 3.38 8.15 29.44
CA ALA A 160 2.84 9.40 28.93
C ALA A 160 3.93 10.25 28.26
N ALA A 161 5.12 10.32 28.87
CA ALA A 161 6.27 11.02 28.29
C ALA A 161 6.72 10.39 26.97
N GLN A 162 6.80 9.05 26.91
CA GLN A 162 7.18 8.33 25.68
C GLN A 162 6.14 8.51 24.56
N ASN A 163 4.85 8.50 24.90
CA ASN A 163 3.78 8.76 23.93
C ASN A 163 3.85 10.19 23.38
N LEU A 164 4.18 11.19 24.21
CA LEU A 164 4.41 12.56 23.74
C LEU A 164 5.58 12.64 22.76
N VAL A 165 6.66 11.89 22.98
CA VAL A 165 7.77 11.83 22.02
C VAL A 165 7.30 11.30 20.67
N VAL A 166 6.46 10.25 20.64
CA VAL A 166 5.91 9.71 19.38
C VAL A 166 5.02 10.74 18.69
N LEU A 167 4.08 11.34 19.42
CA LEU A 167 3.17 12.37 18.89
C LEU A 167 3.91 13.60 18.37
N SER A 168 5.03 13.98 19.00
CA SER A 168 5.83 15.12 18.56
C SER A 168 6.57 14.91 17.24
N ARG A 169 6.68 13.66 16.75
CA ARG A 169 7.28 13.36 15.44
C ARG A 169 6.27 13.45 14.29
N GLU A 170 4.99 13.42 14.61
CA GLU A 170 3.91 13.60 13.64
C GLU A 170 3.58 15.11 13.56
N ASP A 171 3.53 15.67 12.35
CA ASP A 171 3.32 17.12 12.19
C ASP A 171 2.03 17.61 12.85
N ALA A 172 0.94 16.83 12.76
CA ALA A 172 -0.33 17.13 13.41
C ALA A 172 -0.23 17.10 14.95
N GLY A 173 0.51 16.15 15.51
CA GLY A 173 0.73 16.06 16.95
C GLY A 173 1.65 17.17 17.47
N ALA A 174 2.70 17.50 16.72
CA ALA A 174 3.64 18.58 17.04
C ALA A 174 2.93 19.95 17.07
N GLU A 175 2.08 20.23 16.09
CA GLU A 175 1.28 21.45 16.02
C GLU A 175 0.36 21.60 17.24
N GLN A 176 -0.31 20.52 17.62
CA GLN A 176 -1.23 20.51 18.76
C GLN A 176 -0.50 20.64 20.10
N ILE A 177 0.68 20.04 20.25
CA ILE A 177 1.52 20.23 21.44
C ILE A 177 1.94 21.70 21.54
N PHE A 178 2.31 22.33 20.43
CA PHE A 178 2.74 23.74 20.40
C PHE A 178 1.58 24.70 20.73
N GLN A 179 0.38 24.48 20.18
CA GLN A 179 -0.79 25.33 20.40
C GLN A 179 -1.34 25.27 21.85
N ASN A 180 -1.17 24.15 22.54
CA ASN A 180 -1.68 23.94 23.92
C ASN A 180 -0.71 24.41 25.03
N ASP A 181 0.07 25.49 24.82
CA ASP A 181 1.11 25.97 25.76
C ASP A 181 2.15 24.88 26.15
N GLY A 182 2.34 23.87 25.29
CA GLY A 182 3.18 22.71 25.60
C GLY A 182 4.63 23.06 25.90
N VAL A 183 5.19 24.12 25.30
CA VAL A 183 6.58 24.56 25.51
C VAL A 183 6.83 24.98 26.97
N LYS A 184 5.91 25.72 27.59
CA LYS A 184 5.99 26.11 29.00
C LYS A 184 5.86 24.93 29.96
N LEU A 185 5.03 23.95 29.60
CA LEU A 185 4.91 22.71 30.36
C LEU A 185 6.21 21.89 30.28
N ILE A 186 6.80 21.81 29.08
CA ILE A 186 8.08 21.13 28.87
C ILE A 186 9.23 21.85 29.61
N GLU A 187 9.22 23.18 29.69
CA GLU A 187 10.19 23.94 30.50
C GLU A 187 10.17 23.52 31.98
N LYS A 188 8.98 23.28 32.55
CA LYS A 188 8.84 22.76 33.92
C LYS A 188 9.41 21.35 34.04
N LEU A 189 9.21 20.50 33.03
CA LEU A 189 9.76 19.14 33.00
C LEU A 189 11.29 19.13 32.89
N LEU A 190 11.91 20.09 32.19
CA LEU A 190 13.38 20.23 32.14
C LEU A 190 14.01 20.59 33.50
N LYS A 191 13.22 21.17 34.42
CA LYS A 191 13.64 21.50 35.79
C LYS A 191 13.35 20.37 36.78
N ALA A 192 12.77 19.26 36.33
CA ALA A 192 12.48 18.10 37.18
C ALA A 192 13.77 17.39 37.63
N LYS A 193 13.70 16.69 38.76
CA LYS A 193 14.84 15.94 39.33
C LYS A 193 15.08 14.57 38.68
N HIS A 194 14.15 14.08 37.86
CA HIS A 194 14.22 12.74 37.26
C HIS A 194 14.77 12.81 35.84
N ASP A 195 15.93 12.21 35.62
CA ASP A 195 16.67 12.27 34.35
C ASP A 195 15.87 11.67 33.17
N ASP A 196 15.07 10.62 33.40
CA ASP A 196 14.21 10.01 32.36
C ASP A 196 13.13 10.97 31.82
N ILE A 197 12.58 11.82 32.69
CA ILE A 197 11.55 12.80 32.32
C ILE A 197 12.21 13.96 31.55
N VAL A 198 13.38 14.41 32.01
CA VAL A 198 14.19 15.43 31.31
C VAL A 198 14.59 14.93 29.92
N LEU A 199 15.00 13.66 29.80
CA LEU A 199 15.35 13.03 28.53
C LEU A 199 14.15 12.98 27.56
N SER A 200 12.97 12.64 28.08
CA SER A 200 11.74 12.58 27.29
C SER A 200 11.29 13.98 26.85
N ALA A 201 11.37 14.97 27.75
CA ALA A 201 11.13 16.38 27.46
C ALA A 201 12.05 16.92 26.35
N LEU A 202 13.36 16.64 26.43
CA LEU A 202 14.32 17.01 25.37
C LEU A 202 13.97 16.34 24.04
N ARG A 203 13.57 15.07 24.04
CA ARG A 203 13.15 14.34 22.81
C ARG A 203 11.83 14.87 22.23
N THR A 204 10.89 15.32 23.07
CA THR A 204 9.67 15.99 22.61
C THR A 204 10.01 17.33 21.96
N LEU A 205 10.92 18.13 22.54
CA LEU A 205 11.40 19.38 21.91
C LEU A 205 12.09 19.12 20.58
N VAL A 206 12.86 18.05 20.47
CA VAL A 206 13.47 17.63 19.19
C VAL A 206 12.39 17.43 18.12
N GLY A 207 11.32 16.68 18.43
CA GLY A 207 10.20 16.49 17.49
C GLY A 207 9.55 17.81 17.07
N LEU A 208 9.32 18.72 18.03
CA LEU A 208 8.73 20.03 17.76
C LEU A 208 9.61 20.92 16.85
N CYS A 209 10.94 20.88 17.03
CA CYS A 209 11.87 21.70 16.24
C CYS A 209 12.19 21.11 14.86
N THR A 210 12.01 19.79 14.66
CA THR A 210 12.41 19.12 13.41
C THR A 210 11.63 19.69 12.23
N GLY A 211 12.34 20.23 11.23
CA GLY A 211 11.75 20.70 9.96
C GLY A 211 10.96 22.01 10.03
N HIS A 212 10.89 22.70 11.18
CA HIS A 212 10.08 23.91 11.33
C HIS A 212 10.87 25.07 11.97
N GLN A 213 11.13 26.11 11.18
CA GLN A 213 11.88 27.29 11.61
C GLN A 213 11.10 28.16 12.62
N SER A 214 9.79 28.36 12.39
CA SER A 214 8.92 29.19 13.23
C SER A 214 8.84 28.69 14.68
N ARG A 215 8.56 27.39 14.84
CA ARG A 215 8.50 26.72 16.16
C ARG A 215 9.85 26.77 16.85
N THR A 216 10.94 26.51 16.11
CA THR A 216 12.30 26.57 16.65
C THR A 216 12.62 27.96 17.20
N MET A 217 12.32 29.03 16.45
CA MET A 217 12.53 30.41 16.91
C MET A 217 11.72 30.74 18.17
N ALA A 218 10.45 30.33 18.22
CA ALA A 218 9.61 30.53 19.39
C ALA A 218 10.16 29.79 20.63
N ILE A 219 10.57 28.53 20.45
CA ILE A 219 11.14 27.68 21.51
C ILE A 219 12.46 28.25 22.03
N VAL A 220 13.36 28.72 21.15
CA VAL A 220 14.63 29.35 21.56
C VAL A 220 14.39 30.63 22.37
N ASN A 221 13.39 31.42 21.98
CA ASN A 221 13.04 32.67 22.68
C ASN A 221 12.36 32.43 24.02
N GLU A 222 11.51 31.39 24.16
CA GLU A 222 10.86 31.06 25.43
C GLU A 222 11.79 30.37 26.43
N LEU A 223 12.54 29.35 26.03
CA LEU A 223 13.43 28.59 26.94
C LEU A 223 14.73 29.33 27.27
N GLY A 224 15.23 30.11 26.31
CA GLY A 224 16.53 30.79 26.41
C GLY A 224 17.73 29.84 26.31
N MET A 225 18.77 30.30 25.60
CA MET A 225 19.98 29.48 25.35
C MET A 225 20.78 29.15 26.62
N HIS A 226 20.72 30.00 27.65
CA HIS A 226 21.43 29.74 28.90
C HIS A 226 20.92 28.47 29.60
N GLN A 227 19.60 28.23 29.61
CA GLN A 227 19.02 27.04 30.24
C GLN A 227 19.34 25.78 29.44
N LEU A 228 19.26 25.82 28.11
CA LEU A 228 19.62 24.69 27.25
C LEU A 228 21.10 24.31 27.39
N CYS A 229 21.98 25.31 27.44
CA CYS A 229 23.41 25.12 27.69
C CYS A 229 23.66 24.56 29.11
N ALA A 230 22.93 25.02 30.13
CA ALA A 230 23.06 24.48 31.49
C ALA A 230 22.66 23.00 31.57
N VAL A 231 21.58 22.58 30.88
CA VAL A 231 21.17 21.18 30.80
C VAL A 231 22.22 20.34 30.06
N MET A 232 22.83 20.87 29.00
CA MET A 232 23.92 20.20 28.29
C MET A 232 25.19 20.04 29.16
N GLY A 233 25.45 20.99 30.05
CA GLY A 233 26.55 20.94 31.01
C GLY A 233 26.33 20.03 32.22
N SER A 234 25.20 19.31 32.29
CA SER A 234 24.88 18.36 33.36
C SER A 234 25.87 17.17 33.41
N GLY A 235 25.93 16.51 34.57
CA GLY A 235 26.85 15.39 34.80
C GLY A 235 26.43 14.08 34.11
N ASP A 236 25.16 13.93 33.74
CA ASP A 236 24.67 12.73 33.04
C ASP A 236 24.96 12.82 31.54
N SER A 237 25.74 11.86 31.05
CA SER A 237 26.13 11.73 29.64
C SER A 237 24.93 11.60 28.69
N THR A 238 23.85 10.93 29.13
CA THR A 238 22.66 10.69 28.29
C THR A 238 21.80 11.93 28.11
N VAL A 239 21.59 12.68 29.19
CA VAL A 239 20.87 13.97 29.19
C VAL A 239 21.67 15.01 28.41
N SER A 240 22.98 15.07 28.64
CA SER A 240 23.89 15.96 27.89
C SER A 240 23.85 15.69 26.38
N LEU A 241 23.87 14.42 25.97
CA LEU A 241 23.78 14.03 24.56
C LEU A 241 22.41 14.40 23.95
N ALA A 242 21.31 14.19 24.68
CA ALA A 242 19.98 14.57 24.20
C ALA A 242 19.82 16.09 24.06
N ALA A 243 20.40 16.87 24.97
CA ALA A 243 20.45 18.32 24.86
C ALA A 243 21.30 18.78 23.67
N CYS A 244 22.44 18.12 23.43
CA CYS A 244 23.26 18.34 22.24
C CYS A 244 22.48 18.06 20.95
N HIS A 245 21.72 16.97 20.89
CA HIS A 245 20.87 16.63 19.74
C HIS A 245 19.75 17.65 19.52
N LEU A 246 19.11 18.15 20.60
CA LEU A 246 18.14 19.24 20.50
C LEU A 246 18.77 20.49 19.87
N LEU A 247 19.93 20.92 20.36
CA LEU A 247 20.64 22.06 19.79
C LEU A 247 21.03 21.81 18.33
N GLN A 248 21.44 20.59 17.98
CA GLN A 248 21.74 20.20 16.59
C GLN A 248 20.53 20.42 15.68
N VAL A 249 19.36 19.92 16.07
CA VAL A 249 18.12 20.07 15.29
C VAL A 249 17.68 21.53 15.22
N MET A 250 17.87 22.31 16.29
CA MET A 250 17.61 23.75 16.26
C MET A 250 18.53 24.47 15.27
N PHE A 251 19.83 24.14 15.25
CA PHE A 251 20.77 24.68 14.27
C PHE A 251 20.35 24.31 12.85
N GLU A 252 20.00 23.04 12.59
CA GLU A 252 19.55 22.59 11.28
C GLU A 252 18.27 23.28 10.84
N ALA A 253 17.25 23.39 11.69
CA ALA A 253 16.00 24.08 11.35
C ALA A 253 16.20 25.58 11.06
N LEU A 254 17.10 26.25 11.80
CA LEU A 254 17.43 27.66 11.59
C LEU A 254 18.32 27.90 10.36
N THR A 255 19.11 26.90 9.94
CA THR A 255 20.04 27.00 8.80
C THR A 255 19.41 26.50 7.50
N GLU A 256 18.56 25.46 7.56
CA GLU A 256 17.91 24.81 6.43
C GLU A 256 16.61 25.49 5.98
N GLY A 257 16.11 26.49 6.72
CA GLY A 257 14.98 27.37 6.32
C GLY A 257 15.17 28.13 4.99
N MET A 258 16.29 27.90 4.29
CA MET A 258 16.59 28.44 2.96
C MET A 258 16.65 27.38 1.85
N ARG A 259 16.50 26.07 2.13
CA ARG A 259 16.47 25.02 1.09
C ARG A 259 15.64 23.79 1.50
N ARG A 260 14.39 23.73 1.03
CA ARG A 260 13.79 22.62 0.25
C ARG A 260 12.31 22.90 0.02
N ASP A 261 11.84 22.54 -1.17
CA ASP A 261 10.47 22.68 -1.65
C ASP A 261 9.44 22.14 -0.65
N PHE A 262 8.81 23.01 0.14
CA PHE A 262 7.58 22.70 0.86
C PHE A 262 6.43 23.51 0.25
N ARG A 263 5.55 22.80 -0.46
CA ARG A 263 4.25 23.32 -0.89
C ARG A 263 3.30 23.28 0.31
N GLY A 264 2.87 24.45 0.77
CA GLY A 264 1.55 24.62 1.35
C GLY A 264 1.49 25.21 2.76
N LYS A 265 1.01 26.46 2.79
CA LYS A 265 0.35 27.22 3.87
C LYS A 265 1.21 28.05 4.83
N GLU A 266 1.06 29.36 4.63
CA GLU A 266 1.18 30.49 5.56
C GLU A 266 2.38 30.51 6.52
N GLU A 267 3.54 30.93 6.01
CA GLU A 267 4.62 31.41 6.86
C GLU A 267 4.49 32.91 7.10
N ALA A 268 4.26 33.28 8.35
CA ALA A 268 4.46 34.62 8.85
C ALA A 268 5.90 35.08 8.60
N ILE A 269 6.07 36.33 8.20
CA ILE A 269 7.37 36.98 7.97
C ILE A 269 8.19 36.91 9.27
N LEU A 270 9.16 35.99 9.33
CA LEU A 270 10.06 35.83 10.49
C LEU A 270 11.29 36.74 10.38
N PRO A 271 11.83 37.24 11.52
CA PRO A 271 13.10 37.96 11.57
C PRO A 271 14.29 37.07 11.18
N GLU A 272 15.36 37.68 10.66
CA GLU A 272 16.57 36.98 10.19
C GLU A 272 17.17 36.02 11.25
N PRO A 273 17.28 34.71 10.97
CA PRO A 273 17.78 33.70 11.93
C PRO A 273 19.28 33.84 12.26
N SER A 274 20.01 34.72 11.57
CA SER A 274 21.47 34.87 11.69
C SER A 274 21.90 35.39 13.07
N LYS A 275 21.07 36.21 13.71
CA LYS A 275 21.35 36.79 15.03
C LYS A 275 21.25 35.73 16.12
N GLU A 276 20.23 34.90 16.07
CA GLU A 276 19.98 33.80 17.00
C GLU A 276 21.05 32.73 16.83
N LEU A 277 21.39 32.34 15.60
CA LEU A 277 22.49 31.42 15.31
C LEU A 277 23.84 31.89 15.91
N ARG A 278 24.20 33.17 15.73
CA ARG A 278 25.40 33.75 16.34
C ARG A 278 25.31 33.79 17.87
N SER A 279 24.12 34.03 18.43
CA SER A 279 23.88 33.98 19.87
C SER A 279 24.09 32.56 20.41
N MET A 280 23.55 31.54 19.74
CA MET A 280 23.72 30.13 20.10
C MET A 280 25.21 29.74 20.08
N LEU A 281 25.94 30.07 19.01
CA LEU A 281 27.38 29.80 18.90
C LEU A 281 28.19 30.51 19.99
N ARG A 282 27.82 31.74 20.36
CA ARG A 282 28.49 32.47 21.46
C ARG A 282 28.38 31.71 22.79
N HIS A 283 27.16 31.29 23.15
CA HIS A 283 26.92 30.55 24.39
C HIS A 283 27.62 29.19 24.40
N LEU A 284 27.72 28.51 23.26
CA LEU A 284 28.52 27.28 23.14
C LEU A 284 30.01 27.52 23.33
N LEU A 285 30.56 28.60 22.74
CA LEU A 285 31.96 28.96 22.89
C LEU A 285 32.30 29.41 24.32
N ASP A 286 31.38 30.10 25.00
CA ASP A 286 31.54 30.52 26.40
C ASP A 286 31.51 29.33 27.38
N MET A 287 30.83 28.24 27.00
CA MET A 287 30.80 27.00 27.78
C MET A 287 32.16 26.28 27.79
N LEU A 288 32.96 26.41 26.73
CA LEU A 288 34.22 25.67 26.58
C LEU A 288 35.24 25.91 27.72
N PRO A 289 35.59 27.15 28.08
CA PRO A 289 36.54 27.39 29.19
C PRO A 289 35.87 27.35 30.58
N ALA A 290 34.54 27.22 30.67
CA ALA A 290 33.83 27.37 31.94
C ALA A 290 34.03 26.15 32.87
N ALA A 291 34.28 26.44 34.16
CA ALA A 291 34.58 25.42 35.18
C ALA A 291 33.35 24.66 35.70
N ASN A 292 32.14 25.21 35.51
CA ASN A 292 30.87 24.63 35.96
C ASN A 292 30.30 23.55 35.02
N VAL A 293 30.96 23.29 33.90
CA VAL A 293 30.51 22.38 32.84
C VAL A 293 31.21 21.04 33.00
N SER A 294 30.46 19.95 32.96
CA SER A 294 31.01 18.59 32.99
C SER A 294 31.91 18.29 31.78
N GLY A 295 32.83 17.33 31.93
CA GLY A 295 33.66 16.86 30.81
C GLY A 295 32.85 16.39 29.60
N PRO A 296 31.86 15.49 29.77
CA PRO A 296 30.98 15.05 28.67
C PRO A 296 30.19 16.18 28.02
N GLY A 297 29.71 17.16 28.82
CA GLY A 297 29.01 18.34 28.30
C GLY A 297 29.89 19.21 27.41
N ARG A 298 31.17 19.39 27.79
CA ARG A 298 32.15 20.11 26.98
C ARG A 298 32.47 19.38 25.68
N ASP A 299 32.67 18.07 25.74
CA ASP A 299 32.89 17.28 24.53
C ASP A 299 31.70 17.39 23.59
N ASN A 300 30.46 17.25 24.10
CA ASN A 300 29.26 17.43 23.30
C ASN A 300 29.15 18.83 22.67
N ALA A 301 29.54 19.88 23.39
CA ALA A 301 29.61 21.24 22.84
C ALA A 301 30.62 21.34 21.68
N ILE A 302 31.81 20.73 21.84
CA ILE A 302 32.82 20.65 20.77
C ILE A 302 32.26 19.86 19.58
N ASN A 303 31.59 18.73 19.82
CA ASN A 303 30.99 17.87 18.80
C ASN A 303 29.95 18.62 17.98
N LEU A 304 29.13 19.42 18.65
CA LEU A 304 28.12 20.26 18.00
C LEU A 304 28.77 21.31 17.09
N LEU A 305 29.85 21.95 17.56
CA LEU A 305 30.63 22.88 16.74
C LEU A 305 31.25 22.17 15.53
N VAL A 306 31.78 20.96 15.70
CA VAL A 306 32.34 20.14 14.59
C VAL A 306 31.30 19.85 13.52
N LYS A 307 30.06 19.54 13.92
CA LYS A 307 28.98 19.17 12.98
C LYS A 307 28.34 20.38 12.29
N GLN A 308 28.16 21.49 12.99
CA GLN A 308 27.29 22.60 12.54
C GLN A 308 28.05 23.81 11.98
N VAL A 309 29.30 24.05 12.38
CA VAL A 309 30.06 25.24 11.95
C VAL A 309 30.67 25.07 10.55
N PRO A 310 31.41 23.98 10.25
CA PRO A 310 31.99 23.77 8.93
C PRO A 310 30.91 23.50 7.88
N ARG A 311 31.16 23.91 6.63
CA ARG A 311 30.19 23.69 5.55
C ARG A 311 30.04 22.19 5.24
N LYS A 312 28.80 21.70 5.20
CA LYS A 312 28.47 20.31 4.75
C LYS A 312 28.99 19.99 3.33
N SER A 313 29.15 21.01 2.48
CA SER A 313 29.77 20.87 1.16
C SER A 313 30.55 22.12 0.81
N LEU A 314 31.78 21.93 0.31
CA LEU A 314 32.63 23.01 -0.19
C LEU A 314 32.01 23.79 -1.37
N LYS A 315 30.97 23.22 -2.01
CA LYS A 315 30.17 23.88 -3.07
C LYS A 315 29.33 25.05 -2.55
N ASN A 316 29.05 25.13 -1.24
CA ASN A 316 28.31 26.25 -0.66
C ASN A 316 29.24 27.49 -0.52
N PRO A 317 28.89 28.67 -1.06
CA PRO A 317 29.73 29.87 -0.96
C PRO A 317 29.87 30.43 0.47
N ASP A 318 28.91 30.23 1.37
CA ASP A 318 28.86 30.94 2.66
C ASP A 318 29.73 30.29 3.76
N ASN A 319 30.89 30.87 4.08
CA ASN A 319 31.80 30.45 5.17
C ASN A 319 31.77 31.39 6.40
N SER A 320 30.71 32.20 6.53
CA SER A 320 30.64 33.28 7.53
C SER A 320 30.63 32.80 8.98
N LEU A 321 30.03 31.63 9.26
CA LEU A 321 30.01 31.04 10.60
C LEU A 321 31.41 30.57 11.03
N THR A 322 32.14 29.90 10.14
CA THR A 322 33.53 29.46 10.36
C THR A 322 34.44 30.63 10.71
N LEU A 323 34.39 31.71 9.92
CA LEU A 323 35.18 32.92 10.18
C LEU A 323 34.85 33.55 11.54
N TRP A 324 33.56 33.64 11.86
CA TRP A 324 33.12 34.21 13.13
C TRP A 324 33.58 33.38 14.34
N VAL A 325 33.52 32.05 14.24
CA VAL A 325 34.01 31.13 15.30
C VAL A 325 35.52 31.21 15.44
N ILE A 326 36.27 31.38 14.34
CA ILE A 326 37.73 31.57 14.40
C ILE A 326 38.06 32.87 15.13
N ASP A 327 37.43 33.98 14.75
CA ASP A 327 37.74 35.31 15.32
C ASP A 327 37.39 35.42 16.81
N GLN A 328 36.27 34.82 17.25
CA GLN A 328 35.77 34.95 18.63
C GLN A 328 36.07 33.73 19.52
N GLY A 329 36.32 32.57 18.92
CA GLY A 329 36.33 31.28 19.61
C GLY A 329 37.67 30.53 19.58
N LEU A 330 38.57 30.80 18.62
CA LEU A 330 39.80 30.01 18.47
C LEU A 330 40.66 29.98 19.74
N LYS A 331 40.84 31.13 20.41
CA LYS A 331 41.58 31.20 21.69
C LYS A 331 40.95 30.36 22.80
N LYS A 332 39.61 30.31 22.88
CA LYS A 332 38.88 29.49 23.86
C LYS A 332 39.01 27.99 23.56
N ILE A 333 39.03 27.62 22.29
CA ILE A 333 39.26 26.23 21.85
C ILE A 333 40.70 25.81 22.18
N LEU A 334 41.69 26.66 21.89
CA LEU A 334 43.10 26.40 22.22
C LEU A 334 43.35 26.32 23.73
N GLU A 335 42.59 27.07 24.53
CA GLU A 335 42.62 26.99 25.99
C GLU A 335 42.24 25.60 26.52
N VAL A 336 41.18 24.99 25.96
CA VAL A 336 40.79 23.61 26.27
C VAL A 336 41.86 22.62 25.75
N ALA A 337 42.36 22.82 24.53
CA ALA A 337 43.38 21.96 23.91
C ALA A 337 44.71 21.93 24.69
N GLY A 338 45.12 23.04 25.29
CA GLY A 338 46.36 23.14 26.09
C GLY A 338 46.23 22.68 27.54
N THR A 339 45.02 22.41 28.03
CA THR A 339 44.81 22.03 29.43
C THR A 339 45.32 20.61 29.70
N VAL A 340 46.23 20.46 30.65
CA VAL A 340 46.76 19.16 31.10
C VAL A 340 45.92 18.68 32.29
N ALA A 341 45.24 17.55 32.12
CA ALA A 341 44.23 17.03 33.06
C ALA A 341 44.75 16.76 34.48
N GLU A 342 46.04 16.42 34.63
CA GLU A 342 46.63 15.98 35.90
C GLU A 342 47.32 17.11 36.71
N LEU A 343 47.62 18.26 36.09
CA LEU A 343 48.47 19.32 36.68
C LEU A 343 47.76 20.65 36.96
N SER A 344 46.64 20.96 36.29
CA SER A 344 46.12 22.34 36.24
C SER A 344 44.78 22.54 36.95
N LYS A 345 44.56 23.75 37.52
CA LYS A 345 43.22 24.29 37.88
C LYS A 345 42.44 24.68 36.60
N GLY A 346 42.34 23.75 35.66
CA GLY A 346 41.70 23.93 34.36
C GLY A 346 40.27 23.38 34.32
N PRO A 347 39.56 23.59 33.21
CA PRO A 347 38.24 22.99 33.00
C PRO A 347 38.30 21.44 33.10
N PRO A 348 37.28 20.76 33.67
CA PRO A 348 37.28 19.31 33.85
C PRO A 348 37.20 18.55 32.52
N LEU A 349 38.29 17.95 32.04
CA LEU A 349 38.35 17.27 30.74
C LEU A 349 38.05 15.77 30.82
N THR A 350 37.66 15.18 29.67
CA THR A 350 37.72 13.74 29.45
C THR A 350 38.96 13.39 28.62
N ASP A 351 39.31 12.10 28.54
CA ASP A 351 40.38 11.61 27.67
C ASP A 351 40.11 11.88 26.17
N ASN A 352 38.84 12.10 25.78
CA ASN A 352 38.42 12.37 24.41
C ASN A 352 38.48 13.87 24.03
N SER A 353 38.62 14.78 25.01
CA SER A 353 38.51 16.22 24.77
C SER A 353 39.60 16.74 23.82
N HIS A 354 40.85 16.28 23.98
CA HIS A 354 41.97 16.70 23.11
C HIS A 354 41.77 16.26 21.65
N MET A 355 41.32 15.01 21.43
CA MET A 355 40.99 14.52 20.10
C MET A 355 39.84 15.32 19.48
N SER A 356 38.79 15.61 20.25
CA SER A 356 37.63 16.37 19.78
C SER A 356 38.01 17.80 19.38
N CYS A 357 38.86 18.47 20.18
CA CYS A 357 39.46 19.76 19.81
C CYS A 357 40.29 19.66 18.54
N SER A 358 41.11 18.62 18.41
CA SER A 358 41.95 18.37 17.22
C SER A 358 41.10 18.26 15.96
N VAL A 359 40.02 17.47 15.98
CA VAL A 359 39.08 17.33 14.86
C VAL A 359 38.39 18.66 14.52
N LEU A 360 37.96 19.42 15.53
CA LEU A 360 37.35 20.73 15.33
C LEU A 360 38.33 21.68 14.62
N LEU A 361 39.57 21.76 15.08
CA LEU A 361 40.59 22.62 14.49
C LEU A 361 40.88 22.22 13.04
N THR A 362 40.97 20.92 12.73
CA THR A 362 41.12 20.43 11.35
C THR A 362 39.95 20.83 10.48
N LYS A 363 38.71 20.59 10.92
CA LYS A 363 37.50 20.92 10.14
C LYS A 363 37.34 22.43 9.91
N LEU A 364 37.70 23.26 10.89
CA LEU A 364 37.72 24.71 10.74
C LEU A 364 38.80 25.15 9.73
N TYR A 365 39.99 24.55 9.77
CA TYR A 365 41.10 24.86 8.86
C TYR A 365 40.81 24.42 7.41
N ASP A 366 40.26 23.22 7.22
CA ASP A 366 39.90 22.67 5.90
C ASP A 366 38.77 23.46 5.23
N ASP A 367 37.90 24.11 6.02
CA ASP A 367 36.81 24.94 5.51
C ASP A 367 37.27 26.32 5.01
N LEU A 368 38.51 26.75 5.31
CA LEU A 368 39.09 28.02 4.85
C LEU A 368 39.40 28.00 3.35
N LYS A 369 38.99 29.07 2.66
CA LYS A 369 39.09 29.19 1.19
C LYS A 369 40.34 29.92 0.73
N SER A 370 40.73 30.98 1.45
CA SER A 370 41.80 31.86 1.01
C SER A 370 43.05 31.72 1.85
N ASP A 371 44.21 31.96 1.24
CA ASP A 371 45.49 31.97 1.95
C ASP A 371 45.53 33.03 3.06
N LYS A 372 44.81 34.15 2.90
CA LYS A 372 44.69 35.20 3.92
C LYS A 372 43.92 34.72 5.15
N GLU A 373 42.86 33.94 4.97
CA GLU A 373 42.10 33.33 6.09
C GLU A 373 42.96 32.30 6.83
N ARG A 374 43.67 31.44 6.08
CA ARG A 374 44.60 30.46 6.66
C ARG A 374 45.72 31.13 7.43
N GLU A 375 46.27 32.22 6.90
CA GLU A 375 47.31 32.98 7.58
C GLU A 375 46.80 33.68 8.86
N ASN A 376 45.55 34.14 8.89
CA ASN A 376 44.93 34.64 10.13
C ASN A 376 44.83 33.53 11.20
N PHE A 377 44.39 32.33 10.81
CA PHE A 377 44.33 31.17 11.71
C PHE A 377 45.71 30.79 12.25
N ASN A 378 46.72 30.75 11.37
CA ASN A 378 48.11 30.46 11.73
C ASN A 378 48.62 31.47 12.75
N LYS A 379 48.46 32.77 12.45
CA LYS A 379 48.92 33.86 13.31
C LYS A 379 48.27 33.81 14.69
N LEU A 380 46.96 33.61 14.78
CA LEU A 380 46.25 33.52 16.07
C LEU A 380 46.72 32.33 16.91
N SER A 381 47.03 31.20 16.25
CA SER A 381 47.55 30.00 16.92
C SER A 381 48.99 30.21 17.41
N GLU A 382 49.84 30.82 16.59
CA GLU A 382 51.22 31.19 16.95
C GLU A 382 51.25 32.20 18.10
N GLU A 383 50.42 33.25 18.05
CA GLU A 383 50.31 34.26 19.11
C GLU A 383 49.92 33.61 20.46
N TYR A 384 48.96 32.67 20.45
CA TYR A 384 48.53 31.96 21.66
C TYR A 384 49.66 31.10 22.26
N VAL A 385 50.32 30.29 21.43
CA VAL A 385 51.41 29.42 21.89
C VAL A 385 52.59 30.27 22.37
N GLN A 386 52.95 31.34 21.66
CA GLN A 386 54.03 32.24 22.05
C GLN A 386 53.73 32.97 23.37
N GLN A 387 52.49 33.40 23.59
CA GLN A 387 52.06 34.04 24.84
C GLN A 387 52.28 33.11 26.05
N HIS A 388 51.93 31.83 25.93
CA HIS A 388 52.12 30.86 27.01
C HIS A 388 53.55 30.36 27.15
N PHE A 389 54.29 30.22 26.05
CA PHE A 389 55.67 29.74 26.06
C PHE A 389 56.66 30.75 26.66
N ASN A 390 56.42 32.06 26.47
CA ASN A 390 57.25 33.13 27.02
C ASN A 390 57.07 33.34 28.53
N LEU A 391 56.03 32.77 29.14
CA LEU A 391 55.85 32.82 30.59
C LEU A 391 56.90 31.92 31.26
N SER A 392 57.48 32.41 32.37
CA SER A 392 58.53 31.69 33.11
C SER A 392 58.03 30.45 33.86
N VAL A 393 56.72 30.25 33.94
CA VAL A 393 56.08 29.15 34.68
C VAL A 393 56.15 27.86 33.86
N LEU A 394 56.66 26.78 34.47
CA LEU A 394 56.78 25.46 33.84
C LEU A 394 55.42 24.94 33.33
N GLU A 395 54.35 25.14 34.10
CA GLU A 395 52.97 24.81 33.71
C GLU A 395 52.54 25.51 32.41
N ALA A 396 52.96 26.76 32.19
CA ALA A 396 52.63 27.49 30.97
C ALA A 396 53.39 26.93 29.75
N LYS A 397 54.64 26.47 29.94
CA LYS A 397 55.40 25.77 28.90
C LYS A 397 54.80 24.40 28.57
N LEU A 398 54.36 23.65 29.57
CA LEU A 398 53.64 22.38 29.37
C LEU A 398 52.33 22.60 28.61
N ARG A 399 51.58 23.65 28.95
CA ARG A 399 50.36 24.05 28.24
C ARG A 399 50.63 24.38 26.78
N ALA A 400 51.69 25.15 26.50
CA ALA A 400 52.09 25.49 25.14
C ALA A 400 52.45 24.23 24.32
N ILE A 401 53.22 23.30 24.90
CA ILE A 401 53.62 22.05 24.22
C ILE A 401 52.43 21.11 24.03
N GLN A 402 51.50 21.05 24.98
CA GLN A 402 50.26 20.28 24.81
C GLN A 402 49.40 20.86 23.68
N THR A 403 49.26 22.18 23.59
CA THR A 403 48.56 22.83 22.47
C THR A 403 49.21 22.47 21.12
N VAL A 404 50.54 22.46 21.05
CA VAL A 404 51.28 22.06 19.84
C VAL A 404 51.04 20.59 19.51
N SER A 405 51.01 19.70 20.51
CA SER A 405 50.68 18.29 20.32
C SER A 405 49.29 18.10 19.69
N VAL A 406 48.26 18.82 20.16
CA VAL A 406 46.90 18.77 19.61
C VAL A 406 46.83 19.35 18.19
N LEU A 407 47.58 20.43 17.91
CA LEU A 407 47.69 21.02 16.58
C LEU A 407 48.41 20.08 15.59
N LEU A 408 49.45 19.36 16.03
CA LEU A 408 50.15 18.36 15.22
C LEU A 408 49.24 17.18 14.87
N GLN A 409 48.39 16.76 15.80
CA GLN A 409 47.37 15.73 15.57
C GLN A 409 46.27 16.20 14.60
N GLY A 410 45.94 17.49 14.62
CA GLY A 410 44.86 18.09 13.83
C GLY A 410 45.38 18.76 12.56
N PRO A 411 45.38 20.12 12.48
CA PRO A 411 45.96 20.84 11.36
C PRO A 411 47.50 20.79 11.40
N SER A 412 48.05 19.66 10.94
CA SER A 412 49.48 19.34 10.99
C SER A 412 50.40 20.43 10.42
N GLU A 413 49.94 21.23 9.46
CA GLU A 413 50.73 22.35 8.92
C GLU A 413 50.99 23.44 9.96
N VAL A 414 49.97 23.78 10.76
CA VAL A 414 50.02 24.76 11.84
C VAL A 414 50.81 24.21 13.03
N GLY A 415 50.60 22.94 13.37
CA GLY A 415 51.39 22.23 14.37
C GLY A 415 52.89 22.22 14.04
N ASN A 416 53.25 22.00 12.78
CA ASN A 416 54.66 22.03 12.36
C ASN A 416 55.25 23.44 12.43
N ARG A 417 54.54 24.47 11.96
CA ARG A 417 54.99 25.88 12.08
C ARG A 417 55.21 26.28 13.54
N THR A 418 54.29 25.89 14.42
CA THR A 418 54.42 26.18 15.85
C THR A 418 55.57 25.41 16.50
N LEU A 419 55.80 24.14 16.12
CA LEU A 419 56.95 23.36 16.60
C LEU A 419 58.32 23.92 16.14
N GLU A 420 58.37 24.53 14.95
CA GLU A 420 59.57 25.17 14.38
C GLU A 420 59.91 26.53 15.05
N MET A 421 59.08 27.01 15.99
CA MET A 421 59.40 28.21 16.77
C MET A 421 60.67 28.05 17.61
N SER A 422 61.44 29.13 17.73
CA SER A 422 62.75 29.11 18.40
C SER A 422 62.65 28.64 19.86
N GLY A 423 63.45 27.62 20.20
CA GLY A 423 63.52 27.05 21.55
C GLY A 423 62.41 26.06 21.92
N MET A 424 61.40 25.84 21.06
CA MET A 424 60.30 24.92 21.37
C MET A 424 60.74 23.45 21.35
N MET A 425 61.49 23.04 20.31
CA MET A 425 62.04 21.69 20.22
C MET A 425 63.06 21.41 21.35
N ASP A 426 63.87 22.39 21.72
CA ASP A 426 64.81 22.27 22.84
C ASP A 426 64.07 22.04 24.16
N ALA A 427 62.93 22.70 24.36
CA ALA A 427 62.06 22.47 25.51
C ALA A 427 61.44 21.06 25.49
N VAL A 428 60.98 20.56 24.34
CA VAL A 428 60.48 19.18 24.20
C VAL A 428 61.57 18.16 24.53
N ILE A 429 62.81 18.37 24.07
CA ILE A 429 63.96 17.51 24.36
C ILE A 429 64.30 17.56 25.87
N ALA A 430 64.28 18.74 26.48
CA ALA A 430 64.54 18.90 27.91
C ALA A 430 63.48 18.20 28.77
N LEU A 431 62.20 18.24 28.37
CA LEU A 431 61.11 17.55 29.07
C LEU A 431 61.20 16.02 28.91
N CYS A 432 61.68 15.52 27.77
CA CYS A 432 61.97 14.09 27.61
C CYS A 432 63.06 13.59 28.57
N ALA A 433 63.99 14.46 28.95
CA ALA A 433 65.06 14.14 29.90
C ALA A 433 64.67 14.38 31.39
N SER A 434 63.47 14.90 31.65
CA SER A 434 62.97 15.14 33.01
C SER A 434 62.68 13.83 33.75
N GLU A 435 62.73 13.83 35.08
CA GLU A 435 62.35 12.67 35.91
C GLU A 435 60.83 12.54 36.11
N ASP A 436 60.07 13.60 35.81
CA ASP A 436 58.61 13.60 35.96
C ASP A 436 57.92 12.87 34.79
N VAL A 437 57.04 11.94 35.14
CA VAL A 437 56.25 11.14 34.19
C VAL A 437 55.36 12.02 33.32
N ILE A 438 54.78 13.10 33.86
CA ILE A 438 53.84 13.94 33.11
C ILE A 438 54.59 14.78 32.07
N HIS A 439 55.75 15.30 32.43
CA HIS A 439 56.64 16.01 31.49
C HIS A 439 57.08 15.11 30.33
N GLN A 440 57.51 13.88 30.66
CA GLN A 440 57.87 12.88 29.66
C GLN A 440 56.67 12.52 28.78
N GLN A 441 55.48 12.36 29.35
CA GLN A 441 54.27 12.01 28.61
C GLN A 441 53.92 13.05 27.55
N VAL A 442 53.79 14.33 27.95
CA VAL A 442 53.46 15.43 27.04
C VAL A 442 54.50 15.56 25.92
N ALA A 443 55.78 15.43 26.26
CA ALA A 443 56.87 15.53 25.29
C ALA A 443 56.90 14.35 24.29
N VAL A 444 56.69 13.12 24.76
CA VAL A 444 56.65 11.93 23.90
C VAL A 444 55.43 11.96 22.97
N GLU A 445 54.26 12.38 23.47
CA GLU A 445 53.06 12.51 22.63
C GLU A 445 53.24 13.55 21.52
N ALA A 446 53.86 14.70 21.83
CA ALA A 446 54.21 15.68 20.81
C ALA A 446 55.16 15.11 19.73
N LEU A 447 56.16 14.30 20.12
CA LEU A 447 57.06 13.62 19.17
C LEU A 447 56.32 12.59 18.29
N ILE A 448 55.39 11.82 18.85
CA ILE A 448 54.60 10.83 18.10
C ILE A 448 53.70 11.52 17.07
N HIS A 449 53.06 12.63 17.44
CA HIS A 449 52.21 13.40 16.51
C HIS A 449 53.05 14.08 15.42
N ALA A 450 54.23 14.59 15.76
CA ALA A 450 55.15 15.18 14.79
C ALA A 450 55.68 14.18 13.74
N ALA A 451 55.71 12.88 14.06
CA ALA A 451 56.11 11.80 13.16
C ALA A 451 55.10 11.47 12.03
N GLY A 452 54.03 12.25 11.85
CA GLY A 452 52.89 11.92 10.97
C GLY A 452 53.10 12.06 9.45
N LYS A 453 54.01 12.92 8.95
CA LYS A 453 54.21 13.15 7.49
C LYS A 453 55.66 12.92 7.05
N ALA A 454 55.86 11.96 6.14
CA ALA A 454 57.18 11.46 5.70
C ALA A 454 58.14 12.53 5.13
N LYS A 455 57.64 13.57 4.45
CA LYS A 455 58.49 14.57 3.78
C LYS A 455 59.22 15.55 4.71
N ARG A 456 58.72 15.78 5.94
CA ARG A 456 59.30 16.73 6.91
C ARG A 456 59.68 16.11 8.25
N ALA A 457 59.35 14.83 8.45
CA ALA A 457 59.79 14.02 9.58
C ALA A 457 61.32 13.81 9.62
N SER A 458 62.06 14.10 8.53
CA SER A 458 63.52 13.91 8.44
C SER A 458 64.31 14.63 9.54
N PHE A 459 63.92 15.87 9.86
CA PHE A 459 64.53 16.69 10.91
C PHE A 459 64.27 16.12 12.33
N ILE A 460 63.07 15.57 12.56
CA ILE A 460 62.69 14.95 13.82
C ILE A 460 63.27 13.53 13.94
N THR A 461 63.39 12.77 12.85
CA THR A 461 63.99 11.43 12.85
C THR A 461 65.47 11.45 13.22
N ALA A 462 66.20 12.52 12.92
CA ALA A 462 67.63 12.63 13.22
C ALA A 462 67.89 12.65 14.74
N ASN A 463 67.05 13.34 15.51
CA ASN A 463 67.24 13.52 16.96
C ASN A 463 66.25 12.71 17.82
N GLY A 464 65.01 12.52 17.35
CA GLY A 464 63.93 11.87 18.09
C GLY A 464 64.03 10.34 18.20
N VAL A 465 64.61 9.65 17.21
CA VAL A 465 64.75 8.18 17.26
C VAL A 465 65.69 7.74 18.39
N ALA A 466 66.79 8.46 18.60
CA ALA A 466 67.72 8.18 19.69
C ALA A 466 67.05 8.38 21.06
N LEU A 467 66.30 9.47 21.23
CA LEU A 467 65.57 9.79 22.45
C LEU A 467 64.47 8.76 22.76
N LEU A 468 63.66 8.37 21.78
CA LEU A 468 62.62 7.35 21.95
C LEU A 468 63.21 5.98 22.29
N LYS A 469 64.35 5.60 21.68
CA LYS A 469 65.09 4.37 22.03
C LYS A 469 65.61 4.41 23.46
N ASP A 470 66.13 5.55 23.90
CA ASP A 470 66.63 5.74 25.25
C ASP A 470 65.49 5.68 26.28
N LEU A 471 64.37 6.35 26.02
CA LEU A 471 63.17 6.29 26.87
C LEU A 471 62.59 4.87 26.97
N TYR A 472 62.55 4.13 25.85
CA TYR A 472 62.07 2.74 25.84
C TYR A 472 62.94 1.79 26.69
N LYS A 473 64.26 2.03 26.72
CA LYS A 473 65.23 1.19 27.44
C LYS A 473 65.45 1.59 28.90
N LYS A 474 65.45 2.89 29.20
CA LYS A 474 65.82 3.43 30.52
C LYS A 474 64.62 3.68 31.43
N SER A 475 63.42 3.90 30.88
CA SER A 475 62.23 4.14 31.70
C SER A 475 61.73 2.83 32.33
N GLU A 476 61.46 2.87 33.64
CA GLU A 476 60.84 1.75 34.38
C GLU A 476 59.31 1.74 34.27
N ASN A 477 58.71 2.85 33.83
CA ASN A 477 57.26 3.01 33.76
C ASN A 477 56.70 2.55 32.41
N ASP A 478 55.87 1.51 32.43
CA ASP A 478 55.25 0.95 31.23
C ASP A 478 54.39 1.96 30.45
N ARG A 479 53.84 3.01 31.09
CA ARG A 479 53.06 4.06 30.41
C ARG A 479 53.88 4.86 29.39
N ILE A 480 55.16 5.10 29.70
CA ILE A 480 56.08 5.84 28.83
C ILE A 480 56.69 4.89 27.81
N ARG A 481 57.03 3.66 28.22
CA ARG A 481 57.60 2.63 27.33
C ARG A 481 56.66 2.28 26.17
N VAL A 482 55.36 2.13 26.44
CA VAL A 482 54.36 1.84 25.39
C VAL A 482 54.32 3.00 24.37
N ARG A 483 54.23 4.25 24.83
CA ARG A 483 54.22 5.44 23.96
C ARG A 483 55.51 5.57 23.14
N ALA A 484 56.66 5.39 23.77
CA ALA A 484 57.97 5.43 23.10
C ALA A 484 58.06 4.35 22.01
N LEU A 485 57.53 3.15 22.27
CA LEU A 485 57.47 2.08 21.27
C LEU A 485 56.61 2.48 20.07
N VAL A 486 55.43 3.08 20.28
CA VAL A 486 54.57 3.54 19.18
C VAL A 486 55.28 4.55 18.29
N GLY A 487 55.99 5.52 18.90
CA GLY A 487 56.80 6.48 18.15
C GLY A 487 57.86 5.79 17.27
N LEU A 488 58.50 4.73 17.78
CA LEU A 488 59.44 3.93 17.00
C LEU A 488 58.76 3.12 15.89
N CYS A 489 57.60 2.52 16.15
CA CYS A 489 56.82 1.77 15.17
C CYS A 489 56.35 2.65 14.02
N LYS A 490 55.84 3.85 14.32
CA LYS A 490 55.35 4.82 13.33
C LYS A 490 56.48 5.36 12.45
N LEU A 491 57.66 5.61 13.01
CA LEU A 491 58.83 6.02 12.24
C LEU A 491 59.39 4.89 11.36
N GLY A 492 59.24 3.64 11.79
CA GLY A 492 59.66 2.45 11.05
C GLY A 492 58.58 1.84 10.15
N SER A 493 57.43 2.48 9.99
CA SER A 493 56.40 2.12 9.00
C SER A 493 56.42 3.02 7.75
N ALA A 494 57.43 3.88 7.60
CA ALA A 494 57.57 4.81 6.47
C ALA A 494 57.85 4.11 5.12
N GLY A 495 58.05 2.79 5.11
CA GLY A 495 58.37 1.96 3.94
C GLY A 495 57.16 1.31 3.27
N GLY A 496 55.95 1.47 3.84
CA GLY A 496 54.71 0.94 3.28
C GLY A 496 54.57 -0.58 3.35
N THR A 497 53.76 -1.15 2.46
CA THR A 497 53.42 -2.59 2.35
C THR A 497 54.38 -3.38 1.46
N ASP A 498 55.43 -2.75 0.95
CA ASP A 498 56.39 -3.38 0.04
C ASP A 498 57.28 -4.36 0.83
N PHE A 499 57.15 -5.65 0.52
CA PHE A 499 57.88 -6.73 1.18
C PHE A 499 59.41 -6.56 1.07
N SER A 500 59.87 -5.97 -0.03
CA SER A 500 61.29 -5.77 -0.32
C SER A 500 61.91 -4.57 0.40
N MET A 501 61.09 -3.64 0.92
CA MET A 501 61.54 -2.45 1.67
C MET A 501 61.33 -2.60 3.19
N LYS A 502 61.83 -3.69 3.80
CA LYS A 502 61.78 -3.87 5.26
C LYS A 502 62.61 -2.81 5.97
N GLN A 503 61.97 -1.95 6.78
CA GLN A 503 62.66 -0.92 7.59
C GLN A 503 63.28 -1.46 8.89
N PHE A 504 62.89 -2.67 9.31
CA PHE A 504 63.38 -3.34 10.49
C PHE A 504 64.10 -4.65 10.12
N ALA A 505 65.11 -5.04 10.91
CA ALA A 505 65.79 -6.33 10.72
C ALA A 505 64.80 -7.51 10.87
N GLU A 506 64.99 -8.58 10.10
CA GLU A 506 64.09 -9.73 10.08
C GLU A 506 63.80 -10.28 11.50
N GLY A 507 62.52 -10.52 11.79
CA GLY A 507 62.05 -11.06 13.08
C GLY A 507 61.97 -10.05 14.24
N SER A 508 62.41 -8.80 14.07
CA SER A 508 62.27 -7.76 15.11
C SER A 508 60.85 -7.19 15.18
N THR A 509 60.14 -7.08 14.06
CA THR A 509 58.72 -6.68 13.99
C THR A 509 57.82 -7.59 14.83
N LEU A 510 57.99 -8.91 14.69
CA LEU A 510 57.25 -9.92 15.45
C LEU A 510 57.49 -9.82 16.96
N LYS A 511 58.72 -9.51 17.40
CA LYS A 511 59.04 -9.32 18.82
C LYS A 511 58.34 -8.09 19.39
N LEU A 512 58.33 -6.99 18.64
CA LEU A 512 57.63 -5.77 19.05
C LEU A 512 56.12 -6.00 19.10
N ALA A 513 55.55 -6.72 18.13
CA ALA A 513 54.12 -7.06 18.12
C ALA A 513 53.71 -7.92 19.32
N LYS A 514 54.52 -8.92 19.70
CA LYS A 514 54.31 -9.73 20.91
C LYS A 514 54.33 -8.89 22.19
N GLN A 515 55.20 -7.89 22.26
CA GLN A 515 55.25 -6.97 23.39
C GLN A 515 53.99 -6.09 23.47
N CYS A 516 53.53 -5.54 22.33
CA CYS A 516 52.26 -4.78 22.26
C CYS A 516 51.07 -5.65 22.69
N ARG A 517 50.98 -6.90 22.23
CA ARG A 517 49.94 -7.86 22.65
C ARG A 517 49.96 -8.10 24.17
N LYS A 518 51.14 -8.29 24.75
CA LYS A 518 51.29 -8.48 26.20
C LYS A 518 50.76 -7.28 27.00
N TRP A 519 51.04 -6.06 26.56
CA TRP A 519 50.52 -4.85 27.21
C TRP A 519 49.03 -4.64 26.96
N LEU A 520 48.52 -5.02 25.80
CA LEU A 520 47.09 -4.98 25.47
C LEU A 520 46.28 -5.90 26.40
N CYS A 521 46.75 -7.13 26.62
CA CYS A 521 46.11 -8.11 27.50
C CYS A 521 46.34 -7.84 28.99
N ASN A 522 47.16 -6.83 29.35
CA ASN A 522 47.43 -6.52 30.74
C ASN A 522 46.35 -5.61 31.33
N GLU A 523 45.45 -6.19 32.12
CA GLU A 523 44.38 -5.46 32.81
C GLU A 523 44.89 -4.45 33.85
N SER A 524 46.15 -4.58 34.31
CA SER A 524 46.73 -3.62 35.26
C SER A 524 47.04 -2.25 34.63
N LEU A 525 47.04 -2.17 33.29
CA LEU A 525 47.27 -0.92 32.57
C LEU A 525 45.94 -0.21 32.30
N PRO A 526 45.86 1.12 32.53
CA PRO A 526 44.65 1.88 32.23
C PRO A 526 44.33 1.81 30.72
N PRO A 527 43.05 1.91 30.34
CA PRO A 527 42.62 1.84 28.94
C PRO A 527 43.35 2.86 28.05
N THR A 528 43.63 4.06 28.57
CA THR A 528 44.41 5.11 27.90
C THR A 528 45.82 4.69 27.50
N SER A 529 46.45 3.80 28.27
CA SER A 529 47.78 3.25 27.95
C SER A 529 47.69 2.02 27.05
N ARG A 530 46.63 1.21 27.18
CA ARG A 530 46.37 0.07 26.28
C ARG A 530 46.05 0.52 24.85
N ARG A 531 45.39 1.68 24.69
CA ARG A 531 45.18 2.34 23.37
C ARG A 531 46.47 2.42 22.56
N TRP A 532 47.55 2.88 23.17
CA TRP A 532 48.84 3.03 22.48
C TRP A 532 49.40 1.67 22.02
N SER A 533 49.10 0.58 22.73
CA SER A 533 49.48 -0.76 22.27
C SER A 533 48.76 -1.15 20.97
N VAL A 534 47.48 -0.78 20.83
CA VAL A 534 46.71 -0.97 19.59
C VAL A 534 47.23 -0.07 18.47
N GLU A 535 47.56 1.19 18.78
CA GLU A 535 48.15 2.12 17.80
C GLU A 535 49.50 1.60 17.27
N GLY A 536 50.34 1.02 18.13
CA GLY A 536 51.55 0.32 17.72
C GLY A 536 51.27 -0.88 16.81
N LEU A 537 50.26 -1.69 17.12
CA LEU A 537 49.83 -2.83 16.28
C LEU A 537 49.31 -2.37 14.91
N ALA A 538 48.63 -1.23 14.82
CA ALA A 538 48.16 -0.68 13.55
C ALA A 538 49.32 -0.45 12.55
N TYR A 539 50.48 0.01 13.04
CA TYR A 539 51.68 0.19 12.21
C TYR A 539 52.46 -1.12 11.98
N LEU A 540 52.42 -2.07 12.91
CA LEU A 540 53.11 -3.35 12.75
C LEU A 540 52.37 -4.35 11.86
N THR A 541 51.05 -4.20 11.70
CA THR A 541 50.19 -5.08 10.89
C THR A 541 50.28 -4.86 9.39
N PHE A 542 51.14 -3.95 8.92
CA PHE A 542 51.54 -3.94 7.50
C PHE A 542 52.33 -5.20 7.12
N ASP A 543 53.02 -5.83 8.08
CA ASP A 543 53.73 -7.10 7.90
C ASP A 543 52.77 -8.29 7.98
N ALA A 544 52.74 -9.12 6.92
CA ALA A 544 51.84 -10.27 6.82
C ALA A 544 52.10 -11.36 7.89
N ASP A 545 53.32 -11.49 8.40
CA ASP A 545 53.61 -12.42 9.50
C ASP A 545 52.95 -11.97 10.81
N VAL A 546 52.90 -10.66 11.03
CA VAL A 546 52.21 -10.06 12.19
C VAL A 546 50.70 -10.19 12.06
N LYS A 547 50.14 -10.08 10.84
CA LYS A 547 48.70 -10.29 10.59
C LYS A 547 48.26 -11.68 11.04
N GLU A 548 48.98 -12.73 10.65
CA GLU A 548 48.64 -14.10 11.03
C GLU A 548 48.80 -14.33 12.54
N ASP A 549 49.93 -13.92 13.13
CA ASP A 549 50.20 -14.11 14.58
C ASP A 549 49.21 -13.34 15.47
N LEU A 550 48.71 -12.17 15.03
CA LEU A 550 47.68 -11.41 15.74
C LEU A 550 46.31 -12.09 15.64
N VAL A 551 45.92 -12.57 14.45
CA VAL A 551 44.60 -13.19 14.24
C VAL A 551 44.51 -14.59 14.89
N GLU A 552 45.64 -15.26 15.10
CA GLU A 552 45.71 -16.50 15.88
C GLU A 552 45.49 -16.28 17.38
N ASP A 553 45.77 -15.10 17.91
CA ASP A 553 45.59 -14.78 19.33
C ASP A 553 44.20 -14.21 19.62
N LYS A 554 43.28 -15.12 19.94
CA LYS A 554 41.90 -14.76 20.32
C LYS A 554 41.84 -13.82 21.53
N ASN A 555 42.75 -13.94 22.50
CA ASN A 555 42.73 -13.12 23.71
C ASN A 555 43.11 -11.67 23.38
N ALA A 556 44.12 -11.47 22.53
CA ALA A 556 44.49 -10.13 22.07
C ALA A 556 43.37 -9.48 21.24
N LEU A 557 42.69 -10.24 20.38
CA LEU A 557 41.54 -9.75 19.62
C LEU A 557 40.37 -9.34 20.54
N GLN A 558 40.04 -10.17 21.53
CA GLN A 558 38.99 -9.86 22.50
C GLN A 558 39.33 -8.60 23.32
N ALA A 559 40.55 -8.47 23.82
CA ALA A 559 41.00 -7.28 24.54
C ALA A 559 40.95 -6.01 23.66
N MET A 560 41.31 -6.12 22.37
CA MET A 560 41.19 -5.02 21.40
C MET A 560 39.71 -4.62 21.18
N PHE A 561 38.81 -5.61 21.06
CA PHE A 561 37.38 -5.38 20.86
C PHE A 561 36.70 -4.81 22.10
N GLU A 562 37.14 -5.17 23.30
CA GLU A 562 36.68 -4.57 24.56
C GLU A 562 37.08 -3.10 24.66
N LEU A 563 38.32 -2.76 24.27
CA LEU A 563 38.74 -1.36 24.21
C LEU A 563 37.92 -0.54 23.20
N ALA A 564 37.57 -1.13 22.04
CA ALA A 564 36.70 -0.48 21.06
C ALA A 564 35.27 -0.24 21.59
N LYS A 565 34.84 -1.00 22.61
CA LYS A 565 33.54 -0.84 23.30
C LYS A 565 33.61 0.12 24.48
N SER A 566 34.79 0.55 24.90
CA SER A 566 34.99 1.44 26.05
C SER A 566 34.57 2.89 25.75
N GLU A 567 34.50 3.72 26.79
CA GLU A 567 34.18 5.15 26.67
C GLU A 567 35.29 5.97 25.97
N ASP A 568 36.53 5.45 25.94
CA ASP A 568 37.65 6.07 25.24
C ASP A 568 37.53 5.80 23.73
N LYS A 569 37.17 6.85 22.99
CA LYS A 569 36.92 6.80 21.55
C LYS A 569 38.16 7.15 20.74
N THR A 570 39.27 7.51 21.40
CA THR A 570 40.51 7.85 20.70
C THR A 570 41.16 6.61 20.08
N VAL A 571 40.85 5.40 20.55
CA VAL A 571 41.40 4.13 20.02
C VAL A 571 40.78 3.68 18.68
N LEU A 572 39.63 4.24 18.29
CA LEU A 572 38.80 3.73 17.19
C LEU A 572 39.53 3.68 15.85
N PHE A 573 40.31 4.72 15.52
CA PHE A 573 41.08 4.75 14.26
C PHE A 573 42.17 3.67 14.24
N ALA A 574 42.86 3.44 15.36
CA ALA A 574 43.89 2.41 15.46
C ALA A 574 43.30 1.00 15.30
N VAL A 575 42.14 0.73 15.91
CA VAL A 575 41.41 -0.53 15.73
C VAL A 575 40.97 -0.69 14.27
N GLY A 576 40.38 0.35 13.68
CA GLY A 576 39.95 0.35 12.28
C GLY A 576 41.11 0.07 11.31
N SER A 577 42.25 0.76 11.47
CA SER A 577 43.44 0.56 10.66
C SER A 577 44.04 -0.84 10.82
N THR A 578 44.09 -1.35 12.05
CA THR A 578 44.55 -2.72 12.34
C THR A 578 43.67 -3.74 11.61
N LEU A 579 42.35 -3.56 11.68
CA LEU A 579 41.40 -4.46 11.02
C LEU A 579 41.49 -4.37 9.49
N VAL A 580 41.57 -3.17 8.90
CA VAL A 580 41.75 -2.99 7.44
C VAL A 580 43.02 -3.69 6.95
N ASN A 581 44.10 -3.63 7.71
CA ASN A 581 45.35 -4.33 7.41
C ASN A 581 45.17 -5.84 7.52
N CYS A 582 44.51 -6.34 8.56
CA CYS A 582 44.22 -7.76 8.75
C CYS A 582 43.24 -8.34 7.71
N THR A 583 42.37 -7.52 7.10
CA THR A 583 41.41 -7.95 6.07
C THR A 583 41.84 -7.63 4.65
N ASN A 584 43.05 -7.06 4.47
CA ASN A 584 43.60 -6.59 3.19
C ASN A 584 42.59 -5.75 2.38
N SER A 585 41.86 -4.85 3.06
CA SER A 585 40.77 -4.07 2.46
C SER A 585 41.18 -2.64 2.05
N TYR A 586 42.48 -2.38 1.98
CA TYR A 586 43.06 -1.16 1.43
C TYR A 586 43.11 -1.23 -0.10
N ASP A 587 43.09 -0.08 -0.79
CA ASP A 587 43.19 -0.06 -2.24
C ASP A 587 44.64 -0.27 -2.67
N VAL A 588 44.86 -1.27 -3.54
CA VAL A 588 46.15 -1.49 -4.18
C VAL A 588 46.01 -1.02 -5.62
N GLU A 589 46.71 0.06 -5.97
CA GLU A 589 46.88 0.42 -7.38
C GLU A 589 47.69 -0.70 -8.03
N LYS A 590 47.01 -1.55 -8.81
CA LYS A 590 47.70 -2.58 -9.59
C LYS A 590 48.44 -1.86 -10.73
N PRO A 591 49.78 -1.86 -10.74
CA PRO A 591 50.51 -1.27 -11.85
C PRO A 591 50.15 -2.01 -13.14
N ASP A 592 50.06 -1.27 -14.25
CA ASP A 592 49.78 -1.84 -15.57
C ASP A 592 50.77 -2.98 -15.84
N PRO A 593 50.31 -4.18 -16.23
CA PRO A 593 51.19 -5.32 -16.52
C PRO A 593 52.32 -4.97 -17.50
N GLN A 594 52.08 -4.08 -18.48
CA GLN A 594 53.12 -3.62 -19.41
C GLN A 594 54.18 -2.75 -18.72
N MET A 595 53.76 -1.90 -17.77
CA MET A 595 54.66 -1.06 -16.98
C MET A 595 55.49 -1.88 -15.99
N VAL A 596 54.95 -2.98 -15.46
CA VAL A 596 55.69 -3.91 -14.61
C VAL A 596 56.78 -4.65 -15.39
N GLU A 597 56.49 -5.09 -16.63
CA GLU A 597 57.48 -5.71 -17.50
C GLU A 597 58.60 -4.73 -17.89
N LEU A 598 58.25 -3.47 -18.18
CA LEU A 598 59.22 -2.40 -18.43
C LEU A 598 60.08 -2.08 -17.19
N ALA A 599 59.49 -2.05 -15.99
CA ALA A 599 60.22 -1.83 -14.74
C ALA A 599 61.21 -2.97 -14.45
N LYS A 600 60.81 -4.24 -14.68
CA LYS A 600 61.69 -5.41 -14.60
C LYS A 600 62.84 -5.33 -15.60
N TYR A 601 62.56 -4.89 -16.83
CA TYR A 601 63.58 -4.69 -17.87
C TYR A 601 64.54 -3.53 -17.52
N ALA A 602 64.01 -2.44 -16.96
CA ALA A 602 64.77 -1.27 -16.52
C ALA A 602 65.51 -1.47 -15.17
N LYS A 603 65.41 -2.65 -14.55
CA LYS A 603 65.90 -2.95 -13.19
C LYS A 603 65.40 -1.96 -12.12
N GLN A 604 64.23 -1.37 -12.35
CA GLN A 604 63.56 -0.57 -11.34
C GLN A 604 62.87 -1.49 -10.34
N HIS A 605 62.77 -1.02 -9.09
CA HIS A 605 62.19 -1.77 -7.99
C HIS A 605 60.71 -2.08 -8.26
N VAL A 606 60.33 -3.36 -8.19
CA VAL A 606 58.94 -3.81 -8.35
C VAL A 606 58.42 -4.27 -7.00
N PRO A 607 57.33 -3.69 -6.48
CA PRO A 607 56.74 -4.14 -5.23
C PRO A 607 56.32 -5.62 -5.32
N GLU A 608 56.77 -6.42 -4.35
CA GLU A 608 56.40 -7.84 -4.24
C GLU A 608 55.30 -8.05 -3.19
N GLU A 609 54.28 -8.82 -3.54
CA GLU A 609 53.22 -9.22 -2.60
C GLU A 609 53.67 -10.40 -1.72
N HIS A 610 53.28 -10.38 -0.45
CA HIS A 610 53.62 -11.45 0.48
C HIS A 610 52.74 -12.71 0.25
N PRO A 611 53.27 -13.94 0.30
CA PRO A 611 52.48 -15.17 0.09
C PRO A 611 51.28 -15.33 1.04
N LYS A 612 51.40 -14.86 2.29
CA LYS A 612 50.33 -14.88 3.31
C LYS A 612 49.24 -13.81 3.10
N ASP A 613 49.39 -12.94 2.12
CA ASP A 613 48.36 -11.98 1.71
C ASP A 613 47.50 -12.46 0.54
N ALA A 614 47.72 -13.70 0.08
CA ALA A 614 46.89 -14.33 -0.94
C ALA A 614 45.43 -14.56 -0.43
N PRO A 615 44.43 -14.59 -1.34
CA PRO A 615 43.00 -14.62 -0.98
C PRO A 615 42.60 -15.76 -0.02
N ALA A 616 43.21 -16.95 -0.16
CA ALA A 616 42.91 -18.09 0.69
C ALA A 616 43.34 -17.90 2.16
N PHE A 617 44.40 -17.14 2.42
CA PHE A 617 44.82 -16.80 3.79
C PHE A 617 43.95 -15.69 4.36
N VAL A 618 43.60 -14.69 3.55
CA VAL A 618 42.67 -13.61 3.92
C VAL A 618 41.31 -14.20 4.34
N GLU A 619 40.81 -15.18 3.60
CA GLU A 619 39.55 -15.85 3.91
C GLU A 619 39.57 -16.55 5.28
N LYS A 620 40.67 -17.27 5.60
CA LYS A 620 40.87 -17.90 6.91
C LYS A 620 40.97 -16.86 8.03
N ARG A 621 41.64 -15.72 7.77
CA ARG A 621 41.71 -14.60 8.73
C ARG A 621 40.33 -14.02 9.01
N LEU A 622 39.51 -13.80 7.99
CA LEU A 622 38.15 -13.28 8.13
C LEU A 622 37.27 -14.19 8.99
N MET A 623 37.33 -15.50 8.79
CA MET A 623 36.60 -16.48 9.62
C MET A 623 37.00 -16.38 11.10
N ARG A 624 38.29 -16.34 11.40
CA ARG A 624 38.80 -16.20 12.78
C ARG A 624 38.38 -14.87 13.42
N LEU A 625 38.35 -13.78 12.65
CA LEU A 625 37.87 -12.47 13.13
C LEU A 625 36.36 -12.48 13.43
N LEU A 626 35.56 -13.17 12.61
CA LEU A 626 34.12 -13.37 12.86
C LEU A 626 33.88 -14.17 14.14
N ASP A 627 34.62 -15.28 14.34
CA ASP A 627 34.55 -16.11 15.55
C ASP A 627 35.00 -15.37 16.83
N ALA A 628 35.87 -14.37 16.68
CA ALA A 628 36.30 -13.49 17.76
C ALA A 628 35.29 -12.37 18.08
N GLY A 629 34.25 -12.17 17.25
CA GLY A 629 33.17 -11.21 17.50
C GLY A 629 33.42 -9.80 16.97
N VAL A 630 34.20 -9.66 15.88
CA VAL A 630 34.56 -8.36 15.27
C VAL A 630 33.35 -7.48 14.95
N VAL A 631 32.23 -8.06 14.49
CA VAL A 631 31.03 -7.30 14.09
C VAL A 631 30.43 -6.57 15.29
N THR A 632 30.38 -7.20 16.46
CA THR A 632 29.85 -6.56 17.68
C THR A 632 30.68 -5.35 18.09
N ALA A 633 32.00 -5.40 17.89
CA ALA A 633 32.90 -4.28 18.14
C ALA A 633 32.62 -3.15 17.14
N LEU A 634 32.62 -3.44 15.83
CA LEU A 634 32.33 -2.46 14.78
C LEU A 634 30.97 -1.79 14.95
N VAL A 635 29.93 -2.55 15.33
CA VAL A 635 28.60 -2.01 15.61
C VAL A 635 28.62 -1.03 16.78
N CYS A 636 29.41 -1.28 17.83
CA CYS A 636 29.56 -0.34 18.94
C CYS A 636 30.33 0.92 18.52
N MET A 637 31.34 0.77 17.66
CA MET A 637 32.10 1.90 17.11
C MET A 637 31.21 2.84 16.29
N VAL A 638 30.24 2.30 15.54
CA VAL A 638 29.32 3.08 14.70
C VAL A 638 28.16 3.71 15.50
N LYS A 639 27.63 2.99 16.50
CA LYS A 639 26.50 3.49 17.33
C LYS A 639 26.84 4.77 18.10
N ASN A 640 28.10 4.94 18.47
CA ASN A 640 28.55 6.07 19.25
C ASN A 640 28.94 7.22 18.33
N GLU A 641 27.96 8.07 17.96
CA GLU A 641 28.21 9.33 17.24
C GLU A 641 29.19 10.19 18.04
N SER A 642 30.45 10.16 17.65
CA SER A 642 31.52 10.93 18.27
C SER A 642 32.34 11.61 17.19
N PRO A 643 32.89 12.80 17.46
CA PRO A 643 33.76 13.50 16.51
C PRO A 643 35.06 12.71 16.28
N ALA A 644 35.44 11.85 17.23
CA ALA A 644 36.58 10.94 17.12
C ALA A 644 36.39 9.92 16.00
N LEU A 645 35.15 9.65 15.58
CA LEU A 645 34.83 8.88 14.39
C LEU A 645 35.00 9.74 13.13
N THR A 646 36.27 9.97 12.78
CA THR A 646 36.66 10.67 11.55
C THR A 646 36.11 9.97 10.31
N GLU A 647 35.97 10.72 9.21
CA GLU A 647 35.52 10.16 7.92
C GLU A 647 36.42 8.99 7.47
N ALA A 648 37.73 9.09 7.68
CA ALA A 648 38.67 8.00 7.41
C ALA A 648 38.43 6.74 8.28
N CYS A 649 38.01 6.91 9.55
CA CYS A 649 37.65 5.79 10.41
C CYS A 649 36.34 5.12 9.93
N ARG A 650 35.34 5.91 9.54
CA ARG A 650 34.08 5.39 8.97
C ARG A 650 34.32 4.63 7.68
N GLU A 651 35.21 5.12 6.83
CA GLU A 651 35.62 4.44 5.61
C GLU A 651 36.31 3.10 5.92
N SER A 652 37.24 3.10 6.89
CA SER A 652 37.92 1.89 7.34
C SER A 652 36.92 0.83 7.83
N ILE A 653 35.94 1.24 8.63
CA ILE A 653 34.87 0.35 9.12
C ILE A 653 34.04 -0.20 7.95
N ALA A 654 33.66 0.65 6.98
CA ALA A 654 32.91 0.23 5.80
C ALA A 654 33.67 -0.79 4.94
N ARG A 655 34.99 -0.59 4.76
CA ARG A 655 35.88 -1.53 4.05
C ARG A 655 35.92 -2.90 4.74
N VAL A 656 36.06 -2.92 6.08
CA VAL A 656 36.07 -4.16 6.87
C VAL A 656 34.72 -4.87 6.79
N PHE A 657 33.59 -4.15 6.91
CA PHE A 657 32.27 -4.76 6.75
C PHE A 657 32.10 -5.40 5.37
N LEU A 658 32.54 -4.71 4.30
CA LEU A 658 32.48 -5.25 2.95
C LEU A 658 33.26 -6.56 2.82
N ALA A 659 34.47 -6.63 3.41
CA ALA A 659 35.27 -7.85 3.42
C ALA A 659 34.58 -9.00 4.17
N LEU A 660 33.92 -8.72 5.30
CA LEU A 660 33.21 -9.72 6.10
C LEU A 660 31.97 -10.30 5.40
N VAL A 661 31.34 -9.56 4.48
CA VAL A 661 30.14 -10.02 3.76
C VAL A 661 30.41 -10.58 2.36
N MET A 662 31.68 -10.71 1.96
CA MET A 662 32.04 -11.29 0.67
C MET A 662 31.48 -12.71 0.51
N ARG A 663 31.74 -13.57 1.50
CA ARG A 663 31.21 -14.93 1.58
C ARG A 663 29.72 -14.91 1.90
N GLN A 664 28.94 -15.75 1.23
CA GLN A 664 27.49 -15.83 1.44
C GLN A 664 27.11 -16.43 2.81
N GLU A 665 27.86 -17.43 3.28
CA GLU A 665 27.61 -18.14 4.54
C GLU A 665 27.71 -17.23 5.78
N ASP A 666 28.63 -16.27 5.74
CA ASP A 666 28.94 -15.39 6.88
C ASP A 666 27.91 -14.25 7.05
N ARG A 667 27.13 -13.94 6.01
CA ARG A 667 26.20 -12.80 5.99
C ARG A 667 25.13 -12.93 7.09
N GLY A 668 24.65 -14.15 7.36
CA GLY A 668 23.70 -14.42 8.43
C GLY A 668 24.23 -14.05 9.81
N THR A 669 25.49 -14.40 10.10
CA THR A 669 26.17 -14.07 11.36
C THR A 669 26.38 -12.55 11.49
N VAL A 670 26.77 -11.87 10.40
CA VAL A 670 26.92 -10.40 10.39
C VAL A 670 25.60 -9.70 10.67
N VAL A 671 24.49 -10.18 10.10
CA VAL A 671 23.15 -9.65 10.37
C VAL A 671 22.73 -9.89 11.82
N ALA A 672 22.92 -11.11 12.34
CA ALA A 672 22.57 -11.47 13.72
C ALA A 672 23.35 -10.63 14.76
N GLN A 673 24.60 -10.28 14.48
CA GLN A 673 25.43 -9.42 15.33
C GLN A 673 25.12 -7.90 15.16
N GLY A 674 24.13 -7.54 14.33
CA GLY A 674 23.65 -6.17 14.16
C GLY A 674 24.35 -5.36 13.07
N GLY A 675 25.11 -5.99 12.18
CA GLY A 675 25.86 -5.33 11.10
C GLY A 675 24.97 -4.55 10.13
N GLY A 676 23.78 -5.07 9.81
CA GLY A 676 22.81 -4.39 8.94
C GLY A 676 22.38 -3.02 9.48
N LYS A 677 22.18 -2.90 10.80
CA LYS A 677 21.84 -1.62 11.46
C LYS A 677 23.00 -0.62 11.40
N ALA A 678 24.24 -1.08 11.55
CA ALA A 678 25.42 -0.20 11.57
C ALA A 678 25.80 0.30 10.17
N LEU A 679 25.52 -0.46 9.12
CA LEU A 679 25.89 -0.09 7.75
C LEU A 679 25.05 1.06 7.17
N ILE A 680 23.80 1.25 7.61
CA ILE A 680 22.92 2.31 7.10
C ILE A 680 23.51 3.72 7.30
N PRO A 681 23.88 4.14 8.53
CA PRO A 681 24.48 5.47 8.72
C PRO A 681 25.84 5.61 8.02
N LEU A 682 26.60 4.52 7.85
CA LEU A 682 27.87 4.52 7.10
C LEU A 682 27.67 4.70 5.59
N ALA A 683 26.50 4.34 5.06
CA ALA A 683 26.18 4.54 3.65
C ALA A 683 25.66 5.95 3.36
N THR A 684 25.16 6.67 4.36
CA THR A 684 24.71 8.06 4.23
C THR A 684 25.79 9.08 4.58
N GLU A 685 26.53 8.85 5.68
CA GLU A 685 27.49 9.80 6.25
C GLU A 685 28.92 9.25 6.28
N ASN A 686 29.61 9.35 5.15
CA ASN A 686 30.99 8.86 4.99
C ASN A 686 31.70 9.59 3.85
N THR A 687 32.97 9.25 3.60
CA THR A 687 33.66 9.59 2.35
C THR A 687 32.90 8.99 1.16
N ASP A 688 33.05 9.56 -0.04
CA ASP A 688 32.32 9.04 -1.20
C ASP A 688 32.69 7.57 -1.51
N MET A 689 33.95 7.21 -1.32
CA MET A 689 34.38 5.81 -1.39
C MET A 689 33.76 4.96 -0.27
N GLY A 690 33.78 5.45 0.98
CA GLY A 690 33.19 4.76 2.12
C GLY A 690 31.69 4.51 1.97
N LYS A 691 30.95 5.46 1.40
CA LYS A 691 29.51 5.31 1.08
C LYS A 691 29.29 4.19 0.09
N VAL A 692 30.08 4.14 -1.00
CA VAL A 692 29.99 3.08 -2.02
C VAL A 692 30.29 1.71 -1.41
N LYS A 693 31.36 1.57 -0.60
CA LYS A 693 31.70 0.29 0.05
C LYS A 693 30.62 -0.16 1.06
N ALA A 694 30.09 0.77 1.85
CA ALA A 694 29.01 0.47 2.80
C ALA A 694 27.70 0.09 2.08
N ALA A 695 27.33 0.82 1.03
CA ALA A 695 26.16 0.51 0.22
C ALA A 695 26.31 -0.86 -0.48
N GLN A 696 27.50 -1.19 -0.97
CA GLN A 696 27.77 -2.51 -1.57
C GLN A 696 27.62 -3.64 -0.54
N ALA A 697 28.09 -3.42 0.70
CA ALA A 697 27.88 -4.39 1.78
C ALA A 697 26.39 -4.58 2.11
N LEU A 698 25.61 -3.48 2.15
CA LEU A 698 24.15 -3.54 2.30
C LEU A 698 23.47 -4.30 1.16
N ALA A 699 23.90 -4.08 -0.09
CA ALA A 699 23.39 -4.80 -1.25
C ALA A 699 23.58 -6.31 -1.07
N LYS A 700 24.79 -6.78 -0.77
CA LYS A 700 25.10 -8.20 -0.53
C LYS A 700 24.25 -8.85 0.57
N ILE A 701 24.00 -8.12 1.66
CA ILE A 701 23.11 -8.57 2.74
C ILE A 701 21.66 -8.69 2.24
N THR A 702 21.16 -7.66 1.56
CA THR A 702 19.78 -7.59 1.04
C THR A 702 19.48 -8.67 0.00
N ILE A 703 20.49 -9.10 -0.76
CA ILE A 703 20.36 -10.19 -1.74
C ILE A 703 20.09 -11.55 -1.07
N THR A 704 20.71 -11.80 0.09
CA THR A 704 20.79 -13.16 0.67
C THR A 704 19.95 -13.36 1.91
N SER A 705 19.71 -12.30 2.67
CA SER A 705 18.89 -12.33 3.89
C SER A 705 17.55 -11.68 3.62
N ASN A 706 16.48 -12.19 4.24
CA ASN A 706 15.17 -11.55 4.16
C ASN A 706 15.28 -10.10 4.69
N PRO A 707 14.96 -9.06 3.88
CA PRO A 707 15.11 -7.66 4.28
C PRO A 707 14.32 -7.27 5.54
N GLU A 708 13.18 -7.91 5.82
CA GLU A 708 12.39 -7.65 7.04
C GLU A 708 13.12 -8.08 8.31
N ILE A 709 13.89 -9.19 8.23
CA ILE A 709 14.70 -9.70 9.33
C ILE A 709 16.01 -8.92 9.44
N ALA A 710 16.64 -8.63 8.30
CA ALA A 710 17.92 -7.93 8.26
C ALA A 710 17.81 -6.47 8.73
N PHE A 711 16.68 -5.81 8.46
CA PHE A 711 16.46 -4.39 8.74
C PHE A 711 15.09 -4.17 9.42
N PRO A 712 14.91 -4.47 10.71
CA PRO A 712 13.59 -4.42 11.33
C PRO A 712 13.02 -2.99 11.42
N GLY A 713 11.70 -2.86 11.14
CA GLY A 713 10.92 -1.62 11.28
C GLY A 713 11.11 -0.64 10.12
N GLU A 714 11.21 0.65 10.42
CA GLU A 714 11.35 1.71 9.40
C GLU A 714 12.70 1.70 8.67
N ARG A 715 13.68 0.95 9.17
CA ARG A 715 15.04 0.90 8.60
C ARG A 715 15.08 0.29 7.20
N VAL A 716 14.14 -0.58 6.84
CA VAL A 716 14.06 -1.13 5.47
C VAL A 716 13.95 0.00 4.43
N TYR A 717 13.23 1.09 4.76
CA TYR A 717 13.05 2.23 3.86
C TYR A 717 14.31 3.06 3.68
N GLU A 718 15.18 3.11 4.69
CA GLU A 718 16.45 3.86 4.65
C GLU A 718 17.48 3.19 3.71
N VAL A 719 17.43 1.85 3.57
CA VAL A 719 18.34 1.08 2.70
C VAL A 719 18.15 1.40 1.21
N VAL A 720 16.97 1.84 0.80
CA VAL A 720 16.65 2.15 -0.61
C VAL A 720 17.59 3.20 -1.19
N ARG A 721 17.84 4.29 -0.46
CA ARG A 721 18.63 5.43 -0.98
C ARG A 721 20.10 5.06 -1.24
N PRO A 722 20.81 4.38 -0.32
CA PRO A 722 22.13 3.80 -0.59
C PRO A 722 22.18 2.90 -1.83
N LEU A 723 21.20 1.99 -2.00
CA LEU A 723 21.20 1.09 -3.17
C LEU A 723 21.00 1.85 -4.48
N VAL A 724 20.13 2.87 -4.51
CA VAL A 724 19.94 3.74 -5.69
C VAL A 724 21.19 4.59 -5.99
N SER A 725 22.01 4.90 -4.98
CA SER A 725 23.27 5.62 -5.18
C SER A 725 24.32 4.79 -5.91
N LEU A 726 24.30 3.46 -5.75
CA LEU A 726 25.18 2.54 -6.47
C LEU A 726 24.86 2.44 -7.96
N LEU A 727 23.64 2.79 -8.39
CA LEU A 727 23.23 2.82 -9.79
C LEU A 727 23.80 4.01 -10.58
N SER A 728 24.94 4.57 -10.16
CA SER A 728 25.61 5.64 -10.89
C SER A 728 26.60 5.05 -11.92
N LEU A 729 26.83 5.77 -13.02
CA LEU A 729 27.77 5.36 -14.07
C LEU A 729 29.23 5.27 -13.58
N GLU A 730 29.54 5.92 -12.45
CA GLU A 730 30.87 5.90 -11.83
C GLU A 730 31.14 4.59 -11.07
N CYS A 731 30.10 3.80 -10.77
CA CYS A 731 30.22 2.55 -10.05
C CYS A 731 30.55 1.37 -10.99
N THR A 732 31.17 0.34 -10.44
CA THR A 732 31.50 -0.88 -11.19
C THR A 732 30.25 -1.67 -11.57
N MET A 733 30.29 -2.41 -12.68
CA MET A 733 29.14 -3.23 -13.12
C MET A 733 28.72 -4.27 -12.07
N LEU A 734 29.66 -4.80 -11.29
CA LEU A 734 29.35 -5.71 -10.18
C LEU A 734 28.52 -5.02 -9.08
N GLN A 735 28.85 -3.77 -8.74
CA GLN A 735 28.08 -2.98 -7.77
C GLN A 735 26.67 -2.68 -8.29
N ASN A 736 26.55 -2.36 -9.58
CA ASN A 736 25.26 -2.11 -10.23
C ASN A 736 24.37 -3.37 -10.18
N PHE A 737 24.94 -4.53 -10.54
CA PHE A 737 24.26 -5.82 -10.44
C PHE A 737 23.78 -6.12 -9.02
N GLU A 738 24.65 -5.98 -8.02
CA GLU A 738 24.31 -6.24 -6.62
C GLU A 738 23.22 -5.28 -6.10
N ALA A 739 23.27 -4.01 -6.50
CA ALA A 739 22.26 -3.02 -6.16
C ALA A 739 20.89 -3.35 -6.77
N LEU A 740 20.84 -3.73 -8.05
CA LEU A 740 19.61 -4.12 -8.74
C LEU A 740 18.97 -5.36 -8.11
N MET A 741 19.78 -6.37 -7.76
CA MET A 741 19.30 -7.56 -7.04
C MET A 741 18.71 -7.21 -5.67
N GLY A 742 19.38 -6.34 -4.90
CA GLY A 742 18.88 -5.85 -3.62
C GLY A 742 17.56 -5.09 -3.77
N LEU A 743 17.45 -4.20 -4.77
CA LEU A 743 16.23 -3.45 -5.05
C LEU A 743 15.08 -4.35 -5.51
N THR A 744 15.37 -5.39 -6.29
CA THR A 744 14.39 -6.39 -6.74
C THR A 744 13.73 -7.08 -5.54
N ASN A 745 14.54 -7.54 -4.57
CA ASN A 745 14.04 -8.14 -3.34
C ASN A 745 13.18 -7.16 -2.52
N LEU A 746 13.60 -5.90 -2.42
CA LEU A 746 12.84 -4.86 -1.67
C LEU A 746 11.51 -4.52 -2.34
N ALA A 747 11.49 -4.40 -3.68
CA ALA A 747 10.28 -4.11 -4.45
C ALA A 747 9.24 -5.22 -4.36
N GLY A 748 9.66 -6.47 -4.13
CA GLY A 748 8.76 -7.62 -3.97
C GLY A 748 8.00 -7.66 -2.64
N ILE A 749 8.41 -6.91 -1.61
CA ILE A 749 7.86 -7.05 -0.24
C ILE A 749 6.60 -6.21 -0.02
N SER A 750 6.64 -4.89 -0.29
CA SER A 750 5.53 -3.99 0.04
C SER A 750 5.36 -2.83 -0.92
N GLU A 751 4.12 -2.35 -1.05
CA GLU A 751 3.78 -1.18 -1.89
C GLU A 751 4.47 0.10 -1.39
N ARG A 752 4.61 0.27 -0.07
CA ARG A 752 5.32 1.42 0.51
C ARG A 752 6.80 1.45 0.10
N LEU A 753 7.45 0.29 -0.01
CA LEU A 753 8.84 0.20 -0.48
C LEU A 753 8.95 0.55 -1.97
N ARG A 754 8.03 0.06 -2.81
CA ARG A 754 7.97 0.44 -4.23
C ARG A 754 7.80 1.95 -4.39
N GLN A 755 6.87 2.57 -3.69
CA GLN A 755 6.69 4.03 -3.69
C GLN A 755 7.94 4.78 -3.22
N LYS A 756 8.67 4.25 -2.22
CA LYS A 756 9.94 4.84 -1.78
C LYS A 756 11.02 4.76 -2.87
N ILE A 757 11.15 3.61 -3.55
CA ILE A 757 12.07 3.44 -4.68
C ILE A 757 11.76 4.46 -5.79
N ILE A 758 10.47 4.64 -6.13
CA ILE A 758 10.02 5.59 -7.15
C ILE A 758 10.32 7.04 -6.73
N LYS A 759 10.04 7.41 -5.49
CA LYS A 759 10.30 8.76 -4.94
C LYS A 759 11.79 9.15 -4.99
N GLU A 760 12.71 8.20 -4.91
CA GLU A 760 14.16 8.43 -5.03
C GLU A 760 14.63 8.58 -6.51
N LYS A 761 13.69 8.69 -7.48
CA LYS A 761 13.98 8.88 -8.92
C LYS A 761 14.88 7.78 -9.51
N SER A 762 14.71 6.54 -9.05
CA SER A 762 15.50 5.40 -9.52
C SER A 762 15.04 4.85 -10.88
N LEU A 763 13.76 5.04 -11.26
CA LEU A 763 13.17 4.45 -12.47
C LEU A 763 13.98 4.71 -13.75
N PRO A 764 14.40 5.95 -14.09
CA PRO A 764 15.17 6.19 -15.31
C PRO A 764 16.54 5.50 -15.31
N LYS A 765 17.14 5.30 -14.13
CA LYS A 765 18.41 4.59 -14.00
C LYS A 765 18.22 3.09 -14.25
N ILE A 766 17.20 2.49 -13.62
CA ILE A 766 16.87 1.06 -13.81
C ILE A 766 16.50 0.81 -15.28
N GLU A 767 15.73 1.70 -15.91
CA GLU A 767 15.43 1.66 -17.34
C GLU A 767 16.72 1.71 -18.18
N GLY A 768 17.67 2.60 -17.87
CA GLY A 768 18.96 2.65 -18.55
C GLY A 768 19.71 1.31 -18.53
N TYR A 769 19.71 0.62 -17.39
CA TYR A 769 20.35 -0.70 -17.26
C TYR A 769 19.61 -1.83 -18.00
N MET A 770 18.35 -1.64 -18.40
CA MET A 770 17.70 -2.60 -19.29
C MET A 770 18.33 -2.58 -20.69
N PHE A 771 18.87 -1.44 -21.16
CA PHE A 771 19.49 -1.32 -22.49
C PHE A 771 20.98 -1.70 -22.53
N GLU A 772 21.58 -2.09 -21.41
CA GLU A 772 23.00 -2.45 -21.33
C GLU A 772 23.29 -3.81 -21.99
N GLU A 773 24.50 -3.96 -22.53
CA GLU A 773 24.93 -5.21 -23.19
C GLU A 773 25.24 -6.33 -22.19
N HIS A 774 25.47 -6.01 -20.92
CA HIS A 774 25.84 -7.00 -19.91
C HIS A 774 24.64 -7.83 -19.43
N ASP A 775 24.59 -9.10 -19.83
CA ASP A 775 23.48 -10.04 -19.58
C ASP A 775 22.95 -10.04 -18.14
N LEU A 776 23.83 -10.23 -17.14
CA LEU A 776 23.40 -10.31 -15.74
C LEU A 776 22.77 -9.00 -15.22
N VAL A 777 23.28 -7.84 -15.65
CA VAL A 777 22.77 -6.52 -15.23
C VAL A 777 21.43 -6.25 -15.89
N ARG A 778 21.32 -6.55 -17.19
CA ARG A 778 20.09 -6.43 -17.97
C ARG A 778 18.97 -7.31 -17.42
N ALA A 779 19.28 -8.57 -17.08
CA ALA A 779 18.33 -9.48 -16.46
C ALA A 779 17.87 -8.97 -15.08
N ALA A 780 18.81 -8.55 -14.21
CA ALA A 780 18.47 -8.00 -12.88
C ALA A 780 17.66 -6.70 -12.95
N ALA A 781 17.93 -5.82 -13.92
CA ALA A 781 17.15 -4.60 -14.13
C ALA A 781 15.71 -4.92 -14.55
N THR A 782 15.53 -5.89 -15.45
CA THR A 782 14.21 -6.33 -15.92
C THR A 782 13.42 -7.03 -14.80
N GLU A 783 14.07 -7.84 -13.97
CA GLU A 783 13.44 -8.42 -12.77
C GLU A 783 12.99 -7.36 -11.76
N CYS A 784 13.83 -6.33 -11.53
CA CYS A 784 13.47 -5.22 -10.67
C CYS A 784 12.23 -4.49 -11.21
N MET A 785 12.18 -4.26 -12.52
CA MET A 785 11.03 -3.63 -13.18
C MET A 785 9.75 -4.48 -13.05
N CYS A 786 9.86 -5.82 -13.17
CA CYS A 786 8.74 -6.75 -12.98
C CYS A 786 8.05 -6.55 -11.62
N ASN A 787 8.83 -6.37 -10.54
CA ASN A 787 8.28 -6.13 -9.21
C ASN A 787 7.74 -4.69 -9.05
N LEU A 788 8.35 -3.70 -9.72
CA LEU A 788 7.92 -2.30 -9.65
C LEU A 788 6.60 -2.04 -10.38
N VAL A 789 6.31 -2.79 -11.44
CA VAL A 789 5.06 -2.72 -12.22
C VAL A 789 3.80 -3.02 -11.40
N LEU A 790 3.93 -3.63 -10.22
CA LEU A 790 2.82 -3.77 -9.26
C LEU A 790 2.27 -2.42 -8.75
N SER A 791 3.04 -1.34 -8.89
CA SER A 791 2.59 0.00 -8.52
C SER A 791 1.87 0.70 -9.68
N GLU A 792 0.70 1.27 -9.42
CA GLU A 792 -0.10 2.01 -10.41
C GLU A 792 0.67 3.16 -11.08
N GLU A 793 1.61 3.80 -10.37
CA GLU A 793 2.43 4.87 -10.92
C GLU A 793 3.30 4.39 -12.07
N VAL A 794 3.84 3.17 -11.97
CA VAL A 794 4.69 2.55 -13.00
C VAL A 794 3.82 2.04 -14.16
N GLN A 795 2.65 1.46 -13.88
CA GLN A 795 1.71 1.02 -14.93
C GLN A 795 1.30 2.18 -15.86
N LYS A 796 1.03 3.36 -15.29
CA LYS A 796 0.71 4.58 -16.04
C LYS A 796 1.85 5.02 -16.98
N LEU A 797 3.11 4.73 -16.64
CA LEU A 797 4.26 5.04 -17.52
C LEU A 797 4.27 4.17 -18.78
N TYR A 798 3.77 2.93 -18.73
CA TYR A 798 3.64 2.06 -19.90
C TYR A 798 2.47 2.45 -20.80
N LEU A 799 1.42 3.08 -20.25
CA LEU A 799 0.30 3.62 -21.02
C LEU A 799 0.66 4.88 -21.82
N ALA A 800 1.61 5.68 -21.34
CA ALA A 800 2.01 6.91 -22.01
C ALA A 800 2.45 6.66 -23.47
N THR A 801 1.95 7.48 -24.39
CA THR A 801 2.23 7.38 -25.83
C THR A 801 3.60 7.97 -26.16
N GLY A 802 4.37 7.31 -27.04
CA GLY A 802 5.71 7.76 -27.48
C GLY A 802 6.91 7.15 -26.74
N ASN A 803 6.74 6.01 -26.06
CA ASN A 803 7.85 5.25 -25.47
C ASN A 803 7.95 3.81 -26.05
N ASP A 804 9.18 3.30 -26.16
CA ASP A 804 9.47 1.94 -26.64
C ASP A 804 9.50 0.89 -25.52
N ARG A 805 8.95 1.22 -24.34
CA ARG A 805 9.01 0.34 -23.15
C ARG A 805 8.28 -0.98 -23.36
N LEU A 806 7.07 -0.91 -23.94
CA LEU A 806 6.27 -2.10 -24.25
C LEU A 806 6.98 -2.95 -25.32
N LYS A 807 7.56 -2.31 -26.34
CA LYS A 807 8.31 -2.97 -27.41
C LYS A 807 9.48 -3.79 -26.85
N LEU A 808 10.25 -3.20 -25.93
CA LEU A 808 11.39 -3.86 -25.30
C LEU A 808 10.99 -5.11 -24.50
N LEU A 809 9.88 -5.06 -23.74
CA LEU A 809 9.38 -6.23 -23.00
C LEU A 809 8.93 -7.37 -23.93
N VAL A 810 8.29 -7.03 -25.06
CA VAL A 810 7.89 -8.02 -26.07
C VAL A 810 9.13 -8.69 -26.67
N LEU A 811 10.14 -7.91 -27.07
CA LEU A 811 11.38 -8.44 -27.62
C LEU A 811 12.14 -9.34 -26.62
N TYR A 812 12.28 -8.90 -25.36
CA TYR A 812 12.96 -9.68 -24.32
C TYR A 812 12.26 -10.98 -23.95
N SER A 813 10.97 -11.11 -24.25
CA SER A 813 10.26 -12.38 -24.07
C SER A 813 10.69 -13.44 -25.10
N GLY A 814 11.23 -13.01 -26.25
CA GLY A 814 11.72 -13.87 -27.34
C GLY A 814 13.24 -14.08 -27.39
N GLU A 815 14.00 -13.47 -26.46
CA GLU A 815 15.46 -13.64 -26.36
C GLU A 815 15.86 -15.06 -25.91
N GLU A 816 17.15 -15.39 -25.94
CA GLU A 816 17.65 -16.71 -25.51
C GLU A 816 17.84 -16.83 -23.98
N ASP A 817 18.22 -15.75 -23.29
CA ASP A 817 18.50 -15.76 -21.84
C ASP A 817 17.23 -16.05 -21.02
N GLU A 818 17.18 -17.26 -20.45
CA GLU A 818 16.08 -17.76 -19.63
C GLU A 818 15.67 -16.81 -18.50
N ARG A 819 16.63 -16.15 -17.86
CA ARG A 819 16.36 -15.24 -16.74
C ARG A 819 15.68 -13.96 -17.22
N LEU A 820 16.19 -13.38 -18.29
CA LEU A 820 15.62 -12.20 -18.94
C LEU A 820 14.21 -12.47 -19.48
N ARG A 821 14.02 -13.60 -20.18
CA ARG A 821 12.72 -14.02 -20.71
C ARG A 821 11.66 -14.18 -19.63
N ARG A 822 12.03 -14.80 -18.49
CA ARG A 822 11.12 -14.93 -17.35
C ARG A 822 10.69 -13.55 -16.87
N ALA A 823 11.64 -12.67 -16.58
CA ALA A 823 11.33 -11.34 -16.08
C ALA A 823 10.42 -10.55 -17.04
N ALA A 824 10.76 -10.56 -18.34
CA ALA A 824 10.01 -9.84 -19.36
C ALA A 824 8.59 -10.39 -19.56
N SER A 825 8.44 -11.71 -19.74
CA SER A 825 7.12 -12.36 -19.90
C SER A 825 6.26 -12.24 -18.65
N GLY A 826 6.86 -12.28 -17.45
CA GLY A 826 6.16 -12.03 -16.19
C GLY A 826 5.63 -10.61 -16.11
N THR A 827 6.47 -9.63 -16.45
CA THR A 827 6.07 -8.22 -16.49
C THR A 827 4.93 -8.00 -17.48
N LEU A 828 5.01 -8.61 -18.68
CA LEU A 828 4.00 -8.48 -19.71
C LEU A 828 2.66 -9.13 -19.32
N ALA A 829 2.69 -10.29 -18.66
CA ALA A 829 1.48 -10.95 -18.16
C ALA A 829 0.76 -10.11 -17.10
N MET A 830 1.50 -9.43 -16.22
CA MET A 830 0.95 -8.55 -15.19
C MET A 830 0.38 -7.26 -15.79
N LEU A 831 1.11 -6.64 -16.73
CA LEU A 831 0.63 -5.43 -17.42
C LEU A 831 -0.65 -5.69 -18.22
N THR A 832 -0.72 -6.82 -18.94
CA THR A 832 -1.91 -7.15 -19.75
C THR A 832 -3.14 -7.49 -18.90
N ALA A 833 -2.95 -7.99 -17.67
CA ALA A 833 -4.04 -8.27 -16.73
C ALA A 833 -4.64 -6.99 -16.12
N GLU A 834 -3.80 -6.06 -15.67
CA GLU A 834 -4.24 -4.84 -14.97
C GLU A 834 -4.65 -3.72 -15.95
N GLN A 835 -4.06 -3.68 -17.15
CA GLN A 835 -4.30 -2.64 -18.16
C GLN A 835 -4.64 -3.26 -19.53
N PRO A 836 -5.92 -3.60 -19.78
CA PRO A 836 -6.36 -4.22 -21.03
C PRO A 836 -6.05 -3.38 -22.28
N GLU A 837 -6.00 -2.05 -22.15
CA GLU A 837 -5.65 -1.11 -23.23
C GLU A 837 -4.26 -1.39 -23.85
N LEU A 838 -3.33 -1.95 -23.07
CA LEU A 838 -2.00 -2.31 -23.57
C LEU A 838 -2.04 -3.48 -24.55
N CYS A 839 -3.03 -4.37 -24.45
CA CYS A 839 -3.14 -5.55 -25.32
C CYS A 839 -3.31 -5.15 -26.79
N VAL A 840 -4.06 -4.07 -27.06
CA VAL A 840 -4.28 -3.53 -28.41
C VAL A 840 -3.01 -2.95 -29.01
N ARG A 841 -2.12 -2.41 -28.17
CA ARG A 841 -0.85 -1.81 -28.61
C ARG A 841 0.24 -2.84 -28.92
N ILE A 842 0.16 -4.06 -28.39
CA ILE A 842 1.21 -5.09 -28.58
C ILE A 842 1.49 -5.33 -30.08
N PRO A 843 0.49 -5.61 -30.94
CA PRO A 843 0.71 -5.80 -32.38
C PRO A 843 1.26 -4.57 -33.11
N GLU A 844 1.01 -3.37 -32.59
CA GLU A 844 1.50 -2.11 -33.18
C GLU A 844 3.00 -1.90 -32.91
N THR A 845 3.57 -2.56 -31.88
CA THR A 845 4.96 -2.33 -31.46
C THR A 845 5.99 -3.06 -32.31
N THR A 846 5.71 -4.27 -32.77
CA THR A 846 6.67 -5.14 -33.47
C THR A 846 5.95 -6.07 -34.43
N SER A 847 6.47 -6.30 -35.63
CA SER A 847 5.90 -7.24 -36.62
C SER A 847 5.94 -8.71 -36.18
N HIS A 848 6.97 -9.10 -35.44
CA HIS A 848 7.23 -10.48 -34.98
C HIS A 848 6.56 -10.85 -33.64
N TRP A 849 5.60 -10.06 -33.15
CA TRP A 849 4.96 -10.31 -31.85
C TRP A 849 4.29 -11.70 -31.78
N LEU A 850 3.72 -12.18 -32.90
CA LEU A 850 3.05 -13.48 -32.99
C LEU A 850 4.05 -14.64 -32.86
N GLU A 851 5.18 -14.57 -33.55
CA GLU A 851 6.26 -15.58 -33.49
C GLU A 851 6.82 -15.70 -32.07
N ILE A 852 6.99 -14.56 -31.38
CA ILE A 852 7.49 -14.53 -29.99
C ILE A 852 6.51 -15.22 -29.05
N PHE A 853 5.21 -14.96 -29.18
CA PHE A 853 4.21 -15.59 -28.31
C PHE A 853 3.99 -17.07 -28.63
N GLN A 854 4.05 -17.46 -29.90
CA GLN A 854 4.07 -18.87 -30.29
C GLN A 854 5.29 -19.60 -29.68
N ALA A 855 6.46 -18.97 -29.71
CA ALA A 855 7.67 -19.51 -29.08
C ALA A 855 7.56 -19.63 -27.55
N LEU A 856 6.81 -18.73 -26.89
CA LEU A 856 6.50 -18.86 -25.44
C LEU A 856 5.56 -20.03 -25.16
N LEU A 857 4.53 -20.22 -25.98
CA LEU A 857 3.56 -21.32 -25.82
C LEU A 857 4.20 -22.70 -26.06
N LEU A 858 5.14 -22.78 -27.01
CA LEU A 858 5.89 -23.99 -27.35
C LEU A 858 7.10 -24.24 -26.43
N CYS A 859 7.36 -23.37 -25.46
CA CYS A 859 8.51 -23.50 -24.59
C CYS A 859 8.41 -24.73 -23.68
N GLU A 860 9.50 -25.47 -23.54
CA GLU A 860 9.59 -26.66 -22.65
C GLU A 860 9.54 -26.28 -21.16
N ILE A 861 9.81 -25.02 -20.81
CA ILE A 861 9.83 -24.53 -19.43
C ILE A 861 8.39 -24.19 -18.99
N PRO A 862 7.82 -24.87 -17.98
CA PRO A 862 6.41 -24.74 -17.61
C PRO A 862 6.04 -23.33 -17.13
N ASP A 863 6.96 -22.63 -16.45
CA ASP A 863 6.73 -21.26 -15.97
C ASP A 863 6.58 -20.25 -17.11
N LEU A 864 7.39 -20.38 -18.17
CA LEU A 864 7.33 -19.51 -19.35
C LEU A 864 6.11 -19.83 -20.19
N GLN A 865 5.82 -21.12 -20.36
CA GLN A 865 4.61 -21.59 -21.03
C GLN A 865 3.35 -21.08 -20.33
N HIS A 866 3.28 -21.16 -19.00
CA HIS A 866 2.17 -20.61 -18.21
C HIS A 866 1.99 -19.10 -18.44
N ARG A 867 3.08 -18.32 -18.38
CA ARG A 867 3.04 -16.86 -18.62
C ARG A 867 2.57 -16.54 -20.04
N GLY A 868 3.04 -17.30 -21.04
CA GLY A 868 2.59 -17.19 -22.42
C GLY A 868 1.08 -17.41 -22.58
N VAL A 869 0.54 -18.47 -21.97
CA VAL A 869 -0.91 -18.76 -22.00
C VAL A 869 -1.71 -17.64 -21.33
N VAL A 870 -1.26 -17.11 -20.18
CA VAL A 870 -1.93 -16.00 -19.49
C VAL A 870 -1.93 -14.71 -20.33
N ILE A 871 -0.82 -14.38 -21.00
CA ILE A 871 -0.76 -13.22 -21.90
C ILE A 871 -1.79 -13.36 -23.01
N VAL A 872 -1.84 -14.52 -23.66
CA VAL A 872 -2.80 -14.79 -24.75
C VAL A 872 -4.25 -14.74 -24.25
N GLN A 873 -4.52 -15.29 -23.07
CA GLN A 873 -5.83 -15.20 -22.44
C GLN A 873 -6.25 -13.74 -22.18
N ASN A 874 -5.35 -12.93 -21.62
CA ASN A 874 -5.62 -11.52 -21.37
C ASN A 874 -5.87 -10.75 -22.68
N MET A 875 -5.15 -11.06 -23.75
CA MET A 875 -5.37 -10.47 -25.07
C MET A 875 -6.74 -10.83 -25.66
N ILE A 876 -7.18 -12.09 -25.51
CA ILE A 876 -8.51 -12.53 -25.94
C ILE A 876 -9.61 -11.85 -25.13
N LEU A 877 -9.38 -11.64 -23.82
CA LEU A 877 -10.32 -10.90 -22.96
C LEU A 877 -10.40 -9.41 -23.32
N ALA A 878 -9.28 -8.80 -23.70
CA ALA A 878 -9.18 -7.35 -23.93
C ALA A 878 -9.90 -6.86 -25.19
N ASP A 879 -9.74 -7.52 -26.34
CA ASP A 879 -10.30 -7.02 -27.60
C ASP A 879 -10.73 -8.12 -28.59
N LYS A 880 -11.81 -7.87 -29.33
CA LYS A 880 -12.40 -8.81 -30.30
C LYS A 880 -11.54 -8.95 -31.56
N SER A 881 -11.00 -7.84 -32.08
CA SER A 881 -10.19 -7.86 -33.32
C SER A 881 -8.87 -8.62 -33.13
N LEU A 882 -8.29 -8.56 -31.92
CA LEU A 882 -7.13 -9.37 -31.55
C LEU A 882 -7.48 -10.86 -31.46
N THR A 883 -8.67 -11.17 -30.93
CA THR A 883 -9.16 -12.54 -30.82
C THR A 883 -9.28 -13.18 -32.20
N GLU A 884 -9.83 -12.45 -33.19
CA GLU A 884 -9.92 -12.91 -34.59
C GLU A 884 -8.53 -13.20 -35.18
N LYS A 885 -7.56 -12.30 -35.03
CA LYS A 885 -6.17 -12.51 -35.49
C LYS A 885 -5.46 -13.69 -34.82
N LEU A 886 -5.75 -13.94 -33.54
CA LEU A 886 -5.19 -15.08 -32.81
C LEU A 886 -5.84 -16.40 -33.25
N ILE A 887 -7.14 -16.40 -33.56
CA ILE A 887 -7.88 -17.56 -34.09
C ILE A 887 -7.42 -17.91 -35.51
N GLU A 888 -7.12 -16.91 -36.35
CA GLU A 888 -6.58 -17.12 -37.70
C GLU A 888 -5.15 -17.71 -37.70
N SER A 889 -4.49 -17.74 -36.54
CA SER A 889 -3.13 -18.24 -36.38
C SER A 889 -3.06 -19.65 -35.77
N GLU A 890 -1.89 -20.29 -35.86
CA GLU A 890 -1.61 -21.60 -35.23
C GLU A 890 -1.68 -21.58 -33.68
N ALA A 891 -1.85 -20.41 -33.05
CA ALA A 891 -1.91 -20.29 -31.59
C ALA A 891 -3.04 -21.12 -30.97
N LEU A 892 -4.18 -21.27 -31.66
CA LEU A 892 -5.34 -22.02 -31.17
C LEU A 892 -5.11 -23.54 -31.22
N GLU A 893 -4.37 -24.01 -32.23
CA GLU A 893 -3.94 -25.41 -32.32
C GLU A 893 -2.98 -25.75 -31.17
N ILE A 894 -2.02 -24.86 -30.92
CA ILE A 894 -1.07 -25.00 -29.81
C ILE A 894 -1.82 -25.04 -28.46
N LEU A 895 -2.75 -24.11 -28.22
CA LEU A 895 -3.57 -24.09 -27.00
C LEU A 895 -4.42 -25.37 -26.84
N THR A 896 -4.93 -25.92 -27.94
CA THR A 896 -5.69 -27.18 -27.93
C THR A 896 -4.83 -28.37 -27.53
N VAL A 897 -3.59 -28.43 -28.00
CA VAL A 897 -2.61 -29.46 -27.59
C VAL A 897 -2.29 -29.30 -26.10
N LEU A 898 -2.10 -28.06 -25.62
CA LEU A 898 -1.83 -27.78 -24.21
C LEU A 898 -3.01 -28.13 -23.30
N ALA A 899 -4.24 -27.92 -23.76
CA ALA A 899 -5.45 -28.28 -23.02
C ALA A 899 -5.62 -29.81 -22.88
N LYS A 900 -5.24 -30.58 -23.91
CA LYS A 900 -5.34 -32.06 -23.96
C LYS A 900 -4.22 -32.81 -23.22
N GLY A 901 -3.26 -32.12 -22.62
CA GLY A 901 -2.14 -32.75 -21.92
C GLY A 901 -2.58 -33.55 -20.68
N GLU A 902 -2.80 -34.85 -20.84
CA GLU A 902 -3.14 -35.77 -19.75
C GLU A 902 -1.89 -36.18 -18.95
N GLY A 903 -1.82 -35.78 -17.67
CA GLY A 903 -1.01 -36.45 -16.64
C GLY A 903 0.42 -35.95 -16.40
N GLY A 904 0.57 -34.77 -15.79
CA GLY A 904 1.84 -34.28 -15.24
C GLY A 904 1.73 -32.93 -14.53
N VAL A 905 2.85 -32.39 -14.02
CA VAL A 905 3.01 -31.11 -13.28
C VAL A 905 2.31 -29.90 -13.94
N ASN A 906 1.95 -29.99 -15.22
CA ASN A 906 1.28 -28.97 -16.05
C ASN A 906 -0.25 -28.80 -15.85
N SER A 907 -0.83 -29.29 -14.74
CA SER A 907 -2.29 -29.19 -14.52
C SER A 907 -2.84 -27.75 -14.47
N GLN A 908 -2.02 -26.76 -14.10
CA GLN A 908 -2.42 -25.34 -14.12
C GLN A 908 -2.45 -24.78 -15.54
N VAL A 909 -1.42 -25.07 -16.35
CA VAL A 909 -1.34 -24.60 -17.75
C VAL A 909 -2.50 -25.16 -18.58
N SER A 910 -2.81 -26.46 -18.45
CA SER A 910 -3.93 -27.09 -19.15
C SER A 910 -5.28 -26.47 -18.78
N LYS A 911 -5.51 -26.16 -17.49
CA LYS A 911 -6.74 -25.47 -17.04
C LYS A 911 -6.87 -24.05 -17.60
N VAL A 912 -5.78 -23.27 -17.57
CA VAL A 912 -5.79 -21.90 -18.09
C VAL A 912 -5.96 -21.92 -19.61
N ALA A 913 -5.33 -22.86 -20.33
CA ALA A 913 -5.50 -23.05 -21.76
C ALA A 913 -6.94 -23.47 -22.12
N GLN A 914 -7.56 -24.34 -21.33
CA GLN A 914 -8.96 -24.73 -21.51
C GLN A 914 -9.91 -23.55 -21.30
N ASN A 915 -9.74 -22.78 -20.21
CA ASN A 915 -10.53 -21.56 -19.98
C ASN A 915 -10.34 -20.53 -21.12
N CYS A 916 -9.12 -20.42 -21.65
CA CYS A 916 -8.80 -19.54 -22.77
C CYS A 916 -9.58 -19.95 -24.04
N LEU A 917 -9.63 -21.26 -24.33
CA LEU A 917 -10.42 -21.82 -25.45
C LEU A 917 -11.92 -21.59 -25.25
N ASP A 918 -12.45 -21.85 -24.06
CA ASP A 918 -13.88 -21.65 -23.76
C ASP A 918 -14.29 -20.18 -23.94
N THR A 919 -13.45 -19.25 -23.48
CA THR A 919 -13.67 -17.80 -23.61
C THR A 919 -13.61 -17.35 -25.08
N ALA A 920 -12.66 -17.91 -25.85
CA ALA A 920 -12.57 -17.63 -27.28
C ALA A 920 -13.83 -18.12 -28.02
N ILE A 921 -14.33 -19.31 -27.69
CA ILE A 921 -15.54 -19.89 -28.29
C ILE A 921 -16.78 -19.09 -27.92
N GLU A 922 -16.90 -18.60 -26.68
CA GLU A 922 -18.02 -17.75 -26.25
C GLU A 922 -18.05 -16.42 -27.01
N LYS A 923 -16.89 -15.73 -27.10
CA LYS A 923 -16.78 -14.48 -27.86
C LYS A 923 -17.06 -14.67 -29.36
N VAL A 924 -16.68 -15.82 -29.94
CA VAL A 924 -16.97 -16.16 -31.34
C VAL A 924 -18.44 -16.58 -31.53
N SER A 925 -19.06 -17.31 -30.59
CA SER A 925 -20.47 -17.72 -30.67
C SER A 925 -21.44 -16.54 -30.56
N SER A 926 -21.02 -15.44 -29.93
CA SER A 926 -21.77 -14.18 -29.94
C SER A 926 -21.86 -13.51 -31.33
N ALA A 927 -21.20 -14.07 -32.36
CA ALA A 927 -21.17 -13.54 -33.73
C ALA A 927 -22.14 -14.25 -34.71
N LEU A 928 -23.05 -15.12 -34.25
CA LEU A 928 -24.14 -15.61 -35.10
C LEU A 928 -25.37 -14.68 -34.96
N PRO A 929 -25.88 -14.06 -36.05
CA PRO A 929 -27.05 -13.20 -35.97
C PRO A 929 -28.29 -14.02 -35.58
N GLN A 930 -28.85 -13.77 -34.38
CA GLN A 930 -30.20 -14.24 -34.03
C GLN A 930 -31.22 -13.42 -34.83
N ILE A 931 -31.70 -13.95 -35.95
CA ILE A 931 -32.85 -13.39 -36.66
C ILE A 931 -34.11 -13.72 -35.83
N ARG A 932 -34.65 -12.74 -35.10
CA ARG A 932 -35.98 -12.84 -34.45
C ARG A 932 -37.04 -12.17 -35.32
N ALA A 933 -38.18 -12.83 -35.51
CA ALA A 933 -39.33 -12.17 -36.14
C ALA A 933 -40.00 -11.23 -35.11
N SER A 934 -40.29 -9.99 -35.49
CA SER A 934 -41.10 -9.05 -34.68
C SER A 934 -42.04 -8.26 -35.60
N TRP A 935 -43.21 -7.85 -35.10
CA TRP A 935 -44.21 -7.15 -35.91
C TRP A 935 -44.64 -5.81 -35.30
N SER A 936 -44.58 -4.74 -36.11
CA SER A 936 -45.29 -3.47 -35.89
C SER A 936 -45.81 -2.95 -37.25
N ARG A 937 -47.01 -2.33 -37.27
CA ARG A 937 -47.61 -1.75 -38.50
C ARG A 937 -46.79 -0.62 -39.13
N ARG A 938 -45.83 -0.04 -38.40
CA ARG A 938 -45.11 1.17 -38.83
C ARG A 938 -43.61 0.98 -38.93
N LEU A 939 -43.04 -0.13 -38.46
CA LEU A 939 -41.59 -0.28 -38.23
C LEU A 939 -41.12 -1.73 -38.36
N SER A 940 -39.97 -1.90 -39.01
CA SER A 940 -39.12 -3.07 -39.08
C SER A 940 -37.80 -2.72 -38.40
N LEU A 941 -37.23 -3.71 -37.71
CA LEU A 941 -36.08 -3.56 -36.84
C LEU A 941 -34.94 -4.41 -37.41
N GLN A 942 -33.83 -3.77 -37.75
CA GLN A 942 -32.60 -4.46 -38.16
C GLN A 942 -31.49 -4.15 -37.16
N LEU A 943 -30.83 -5.21 -36.68
CA LEU A 943 -29.63 -5.13 -35.86
C LEU A 943 -28.43 -5.19 -36.81
N ASP A 944 -27.63 -4.15 -36.81
CA ASP A 944 -26.36 -4.11 -37.56
C ASP A 944 -25.22 -4.73 -36.73
N ASP A 945 -24.11 -5.09 -37.38
CA ASP A 945 -22.93 -5.74 -36.80
C ASP A 945 -22.32 -4.97 -35.60
N GLU A 946 -22.67 -3.69 -35.44
CA GLU A 946 -22.24 -2.80 -34.34
C GLU A 946 -23.29 -2.58 -33.22
N SER A 947 -24.36 -3.39 -33.13
CA SER A 947 -25.40 -3.25 -32.08
C SER A 947 -26.16 -1.91 -32.12
N GLY A 948 -26.36 -1.35 -33.32
CA GLY A 948 -27.19 -0.17 -33.56
C GLY A 948 -28.59 -0.55 -34.04
N VAL A 949 -29.60 0.27 -33.68
CA VAL A 949 -31.00 0.02 -34.05
C VAL A 949 -31.36 0.80 -35.30
N PHE A 950 -31.68 0.07 -36.38
CA PHE A 950 -32.30 0.64 -37.57
C PHE A 950 -33.82 0.50 -37.50
N LEU A 951 -34.51 1.62 -37.73
CA LEU A 951 -35.96 1.73 -37.79
C LEU A 951 -36.36 2.00 -39.25
N ASP A 952 -36.93 1.01 -39.94
CA ASP A 952 -37.43 1.19 -41.31
C ASP A 952 -38.93 0.88 -41.40
N GLY A 953 -39.74 1.74 -42.02
CA GLY A 953 -41.18 1.75 -41.82
C GLY A 953 -42.03 2.22 -43.00
N PHE A 954 -43.10 1.47 -43.33
CA PHE A 954 -44.11 1.87 -44.30
C PHE A 954 -44.95 3.06 -43.81
N ARG A 955 -44.81 4.25 -44.40
CA ARG A 955 -45.76 5.36 -44.25
C ARG A 955 -46.80 5.39 -45.38
N GLY A 956 -48.07 5.57 -44.99
CA GLY A 956 -49.12 6.04 -45.89
C GLY A 956 -48.80 7.45 -46.42
N LEU A 957 -49.19 7.68 -47.68
CA LEU A 957 -48.94 8.87 -48.50
C LEU A 957 -48.93 10.21 -47.74
N GLY A 958 -47.74 10.84 -47.64
CA GLY A 958 -47.61 12.30 -47.51
C GLY A 958 -46.87 12.84 -46.27
N ALA A 959 -45.55 12.61 -46.13
CA ALA A 959 -44.61 13.51 -45.43
C ALA A 959 -43.15 13.04 -45.64
N LYS A 960 -42.22 13.99 -45.78
CA LYS A 960 -40.80 13.84 -46.18
C LYS A 960 -39.98 12.79 -45.39
N GLU A 961 -39.03 12.20 -46.10
CA GLU A 961 -37.98 11.26 -45.68
C GLU A 961 -37.41 11.53 -44.28
N CYS A 962 -37.43 10.50 -43.42
CA CYS A 962 -36.59 10.40 -42.23
C CYS A 962 -36.18 8.93 -42.04
N CYS A 963 -35.09 8.53 -42.70
CA CYS A 963 -34.21 7.48 -42.19
C CYS A 963 -33.39 8.12 -41.06
N SER A 964 -33.92 8.19 -39.85
CA SER A 964 -33.18 8.73 -38.70
C SER A 964 -32.50 7.58 -37.95
N PHE A 965 -31.19 7.45 -38.17
CA PHE A 965 -30.28 6.69 -37.33
C PHE A 965 -30.41 7.16 -35.88
N ILE A 966 -30.78 6.26 -34.95
CA ILE A 966 -30.71 6.56 -33.51
C ILE A 966 -29.31 6.20 -33.03
N GLU A 967 -28.37 7.13 -33.21
CA GLU A 967 -26.97 7.04 -32.77
C GLU A 967 -26.86 6.74 -31.25
N LYS A 968 -27.89 7.11 -30.47
CA LYS A 968 -28.01 6.89 -29.03
C LYS A 968 -28.37 5.44 -28.61
N SER A 969 -28.59 4.52 -29.55
CA SER A 969 -28.99 3.13 -29.27
C SER A 969 -27.84 2.12 -29.18
N ARG A 970 -26.59 2.58 -29.37
CA ARG A 970 -25.38 1.75 -29.25
C ARG A 970 -25.25 1.13 -27.85
N GLY A 971 -25.10 -0.19 -27.80
CA GLY A 971 -24.94 -0.94 -26.54
C GLY A 971 -26.25 -1.39 -25.88
N CYS A 972 -27.37 -1.40 -26.62
CA CYS A 972 -28.62 -1.99 -26.16
C CYS A 972 -28.51 -3.52 -25.99
N LYS A 973 -29.16 -4.05 -24.94
CA LYS A 973 -29.24 -5.49 -24.64
C LYS A 973 -30.50 -6.14 -25.18
N ASP A 974 -31.62 -5.43 -25.15
CA ASP A 974 -32.92 -5.92 -25.62
C ASP A 974 -33.81 -4.74 -26.07
N ILE A 975 -34.73 -5.00 -27.01
CA ILE A 975 -35.59 -3.97 -27.60
C ILE A 975 -36.98 -4.55 -27.82
N THR A 976 -38.00 -3.81 -27.42
CA THR A 976 -39.40 -4.16 -27.67
C THR A 976 -40.16 -2.97 -28.25
N ASN A 977 -41.03 -3.22 -29.22
CA ASN A 977 -41.81 -2.19 -29.89
C ASN A 977 -43.32 -2.47 -29.78
N ASN A 978 -44.11 -1.39 -29.80
CA ASN A 978 -45.57 -1.39 -29.90
C ASN A 978 -46.02 -0.42 -31.03
N GLU A 979 -47.32 -0.32 -31.31
CA GLU A 979 -47.86 0.57 -32.36
C GLU A 979 -47.54 2.07 -32.13
N SER A 980 -47.29 2.49 -30.89
CA SER A 980 -47.02 3.88 -30.49
C SER A 980 -45.71 4.10 -29.72
N LEU A 981 -45.06 3.05 -29.20
CA LEU A 981 -43.92 3.16 -28.28
C LEU A 981 -42.77 2.23 -28.64
N LEU A 982 -41.54 2.64 -28.35
CA LEU A 982 -40.31 1.86 -28.45
C LEU A 982 -39.62 1.81 -27.08
N LEU A 983 -39.36 0.61 -26.59
CA LEU A 983 -38.68 0.38 -25.34
C LEU A 983 -37.29 -0.20 -25.63
N ILE A 984 -36.25 0.49 -25.15
CA ILE A 984 -34.85 0.13 -25.35
C ILE A 984 -34.25 -0.19 -23.99
N MET A 985 -33.68 -1.38 -23.84
CA MET A 985 -32.96 -1.78 -22.63
C MET A 985 -31.46 -1.66 -22.83
N PHE A 986 -30.80 -0.97 -21.91
CA PHE A 986 -29.35 -0.92 -21.78
C PHE A 986 -28.91 -1.77 -20.58
N GLN A 987 -27.59 -1.91 -20.40
CA GLN A 987 -27.04 -2.63 -19.24
C GLN A 987 -27.31 -1.90 -17.91
N ASP A 988 -27.45 -0.58 -17.96
CA ASP A 988 -27.57 0.29 -16.79
C ASP A 988 -28.87 1.09 -16.74
N ARG A 989 -29.71 1.09 -17.79
CA ARG A 989 -30.98 1.84 -17.82
C ARG A 989 -32.01 1.25 -18.79
N VAL A 990 -33.27 1.63 -18.63
CA VAL A 990 -34.37 1.31 -19.56
C VAL A 990 -35.01 2.61 -20.04
N GLU A 991 -35.22 2.75 -21.35
CA GLU A 991 -35.79 3.94 -21.97
C GLU A 991 -37.05 3.61 -22.77
N VAL A 992 -38.04 4.50 -22.73
CA VAL A 992 -39.28 4.42 -23.52
C VAL A 992 -39.40 5.66 -24.39
N TRP A 993 -39.66 5.46 -25.68
CA TRP A 993 -39.74 6.47 -26.71
C TRP A 993 -41.14 6.43 -27.34
N ASP A 994 -41.75 7.60 -27.57
CA ASP A 994 -43.05 7.75 -28.25
C ASP A 994 -42.81 8.36 -29.62
N PHE A 995 -43.34 7.70 -30.64
CA PHE A 995 -43.19 8.11 -32.03
C PHE A 995 -44.10 9.27 -32.43
N GLU A 996 -45.10 9.63 -31.62
CA GLU A 996 -46.04 10.73 -31.89
C GLU A 996 -45.57 12.08 -31.31
N LYS A 997 -44.61 12.08 -30.37
CA LYS A 997 -44.03 13.30 -29.80
C LYS A 997 -42.73 13.67 -30.52
N SER A 998 -42.65 14.91 -31.00
CA SER A 998 -41.47 15.46 -31.69
C SER A 998 -40.40 16.01 -30.73
N GLU A 999 -40.25 15.44 -29.53
CA GLU A 999 -39.26 15.89 -28.55
C GLU A 999 -37.99 15.01 -28.62
N ASP A 1000 -36.83 15.63 -28.38
CA ASP A 1000 -35.48 15.07 -28.65
C ASP A 1000 -34.98 14.07 -27.56
N GLY A 1001 -35.90 13.44 -26.82
CA GLY A 1001 -35.58 12.57 -25.67
C GLY A 1001 -36.63 11.51 -25.35
N PRO A 1002 -36.28 10.52 -24.49
CA PRO A 1002 -37.20 9.45 -24.12
C PRO A 1002 -38.36 10.03 -23.31
N VAL A 1003 -39.56 9.51 -23.56
CA VAL A 1003 -40.79 9.81 -22.80
C VAL A 1003 -40.64 9.43 -21.34
N TRP A 1004 -39.84 8.39 -21.09
CA TRP A 1004 -39.56 7.87 -19.76
C TRP A 1004 -38.22 7.13 -19.76
N SER A 1005 -37.47 7.25 -18.66
CA SER A 1005 -36.20 6.53 -18.46
C SER A 1005 -36.04 6.15 -16.97
N MET A 1006 -35.41 5.01 -16.71
CA MET A 1006 -35.10 4.52 -15.36
C MET A 1006 -33.71 3.86 -15.32
N ASP A 1007 -32.91 4.24 -14.32
CA ASP A 1007 -31.60 3.63 -14.05
C ASP A 1007 -31.74 2.30 -13.29
N THR A 1008 -30.86 1.34 -13.60
CA THR A 1008 -30.76 0.03 -12.95
C THR A 1008 -29.47 -0.05 -12.12
N ASP A 1009 -29.58 -0.37 -10.82
CA ASP A 1009 -28.44 -0.34 -9.88
C ASP A 1009 -27.40 -1.47 -10.15
N LYS A 1010 -26.11 -1.12 -10.06
CA LYS A 1010 -24.96 -1.99 -10.40
C LYS A 1010 -24.59 -3.09 -9.38
N SER A 1011 -25.30 -3.22 -8.26
CA SER A 1011 -24.87 -4.05 -7.12
C SER A 1011 -25.48 -5.45 -7.01
N ASP A 1012 -26.36 -5.85 -7.92
CA ASP A 1012 -26.97 -7.19 -7.91
C ASP A 1012 -26.58 -8.03 -9.15
N PRO A 1013 -26.60 -9.38 -9.05
CA PRO A 1013 -26.27 -10.29 -10.15
C PRO A 1013 -27.11 -9.99 -11.40
N PRO A 1014 -26.69 -10.40 -12.62
CA PRO A 1014 -27.37 -10.04 -13.87
C PRO A 1014 -28.87 -10.27 -13.73
N LEU A 1015 -29.60 -9.16 -13.68
CA LEU A 1015 -31.03 -9.12 -13.46
C LEU A 1015 -31.72 -10.04 -14.47
N LYS A 1016 -32.17 -11.22 -14.02
CA LYS A 1016 -33.29 -11.92 -14.63
C LYS A 1016 -34.53 -11.10 -14.29
N LEU A 1017 -34.82 -10.11 -15.14
CA LEU A 1017 -36.04 -9.29 -15.21
C LEU A 1017 -36.80 -9.11 -13.87
N PRO A 1018 -36.56 -8.03 -13.12
CA PRO A 1018 -37.65 -7.32 -12.47
C PRO A 1018 -38.22 -6.34 -13.50
N LEU A 1019 -39.41 -6.69 -13.95
CA LEU A 1019 -40.35 -5.86 -14.67
C LEU A 1019 -40.39 -4.43 -14.09
N VAL A 1020 -40.51 -3.44 -14.98
CA VAL A 1020 -40.77 -2.03 -14.65
C VAL A 1020 -41.79 -1.91 -13.50
N PRO A 1021 -41.50 -1.18 -12.41
CA PRO A 1021 -42.55 -0.78 -11.49
C PRO A 1021 -43.44 0.21 -12.24
N GLU A 1022 -44.67 -0.21 -12.51
CA GLU A 1022 -45.80 0.58 -13.05
C GLU A 1022 -46.02 0.61 -14.58
N GLY A 1023 -46.73 -0.40 -15.10
CA GLY A 1023 -47.90 -0.12 -15.92
C GLY A 1023 -47.96 -0.66 -17.35
N TYR A 1024 -49.16 -1.11 -17.72
CA TYR A 1024 -49.62 -1.34 -19.08
C TYR A 1024 -49.81 0.02 -19.77
N ILE A 1025 -49.06 0.34 -20.83
CA ILE A 1025 -49.25 1.60 -21.55
C ILE A 1025 -50.41 1.44 -22.54
N SER A 1026 -51.62 1.69 -22.04
CA SER A 1026 -52.80 1.92 -22.88
C SER A 1026 -53.14 3.41 -22.87
N LEU A 1027 -53.61 3.92 -24.01
CA LEU A 1027 -54.11 5.30 -24.17
C LEU A 1027 -55.44 5.55 -23.42
N LYS A 1028 -56.01 4.54 -22.75
CA LYS A 1028 -57.08 4.68 -21.75
C LYS A 1028 -56.55 4.18 -20.41
N PRO A 1029 -56.88 4.82 -19.26
CA PRO A 1029 -56.17 4.56 -18.00
C PRO A 1029 -56.42 3.14 -17.47
N PRO A 1030 -55.40 2.28 -17.31
CA PRO A 1030 -55.55 1.03 -16.59
C PRO A 1030 -54.59 0.94 -15.39
N PHE A 1031 -55.17 0.64 -14.22
CA PHE A 1031 -54.58 -0.16 -13.14
C PHE A 1031 -53.12 0.11 -12.73
N TYR A 1032 -52.95 1.09 -11.83
CA TYR A 1032 -51.68 1.34 -11.11
C TYR A 1032 -51.59 0.46 -9.86
N ARG A 1033 -51.09 -0.77 -9.97
CA ARG A 1033 -50.58 -1.53 -8.81
C ARG A 1033 -49.27 -2.24 -9.16
N PRO A 1034 -48.19 -2.04 -8.39
CA PRO A 1034 -46.96 -2.79 -8.55
C PRO A 1034 -47.18 -4.28 -8.28
N LEU A 1035 -46.61 -5.14 -9.12
CA LEU A 1035 -46.63 -6.59 -8.94
C LEU A 1035 -45.89 -6.97 -7.64
N SER A 1036 -46.33 -8.03 -6.96
CA SER A 1036 -45.68 -8.45 -5.72
C SER A 1036 -44.22 -8.87 -5.99
N PRO A 1037 -43.25 -8.47 -5.16
CA PRO A 1037 -41.84 -8.87 -5.33
C PRO A 1037 -41.60 -10.38 -5.20
N HIS A 1038 -42.59 -11.16 -4.74
CA HIS A 1038 -42.55 -12.61 -4.68
C HIS A 1038 -42.84 -13.28 -6.04
N LEU A 1039 -43.35 -12.53 -7.02
CA LEU A 1039 -43.72 -13.05 -8.35
C LEU A 1039 -42.53 -12.92 -9.31
N GLN A 1040 -41.67 -13.94 -9.36
CA GLN A 1040 -40.54 -13.97 -10.28
C GLN A 1040 -41.02 -14.27 -11.70
N ALA A 1041 -41.04 -13.27 -12.58
CA ALA A 1041 -41.48 -13.39 -13.97
C ALA A 1041 -40.37 -13.97 -14.86
N LYS A 1042 -40.74 -14.87 -15.78
CA LYS A 1042 -39.88 -15.42 -16.84
C LYS A 1042 -40.19 -14.81 -18.20
N SER A 1043 -41.47 -14.61 -18.53
CA SER A 1043 -41.92 -14.01 -19.79
C SER A 1043 -43.32 -13.42 -19.64
N LEU A 1044 -43.69 -12.47 -20.52
CA LEU A 1044 -44.99 -11.81 -20.56
C LEU A 1044 -45.49 -11.74 -22.01
N ALA A 1045 -46.74 -12.14 -22.25
CA ALA A 1045 -47.44 -11.96 -23.52
C ALA A 1045 -48.61 -11.00 -23.35
N LEU A 1046 -48.73 -10.05 -24.28
CA LEU A 1046 -49.69 -8.95 -24.23
C LEU A 1046 -50.77 -9.13 -25.30
N GLY A 1047 -52.02 -9.28 -24.89
CA GLY A 1047 -53.17 -9.08 -25.76
C GLY A 1047 -53.66 -7.63 -25.71
N PRO A 1048 -54.56 -7.19 -26.61
CA PRO A 1048 -55.10 -5.83 -26.64
C PRO A 1048 -55.88 -5.41 -25.39
N GLU A 1049 -56.43 -6.39 -24.64
CA GLU A 1049 -57.26 -6.13 -23.47
C GLU A 1049 -56.87 -6.99 -22.25
N HIS A 1050 -55.84 -7.84 -22.33
CA HIS A 1050 -55.43 -8.76 -21.27
C HIS A 1050 -53.93 -9.08 -21.33
N VAL A 1051 -53.40 -9.63 -20.23
CA VAL A 1051 -51.99 -9.98 -20.07
C VAL A 1051 -51.86 -11.43 -19.62
N VAL A 1052 -50.85 -12.12 -20.13
CA VAL A 1052 -50.43 -13.46 -19.71
C VAL A 1052 -48.99 -13.40 -19.24
N LEU A 1053 -48.73 -13.83 -18.01
CA LEU A 1053 -47.40 -13.88 -17.40
C LEU A 1053 -47.00 -15.34 -17.18
N LEU A 1054 -45.81 -15.69 -17.62
CA LEU A 1054 -45.13 -16.93 -17.24
C LEU A 1054 -44.15 -16.65 -16.11
N SER A 1055 -44.29 -17.34 -14.98
CA SER A 1055 -43.35 -17.24 -13.86
C SER A 1055 -42.13 -18.14 -14.02
N ALA A 1056 -41.06 -17.88 -13.25
CA ALA A 1056 -39.87 -18.73 -13.18
C ALA A 1056 -40.18 -20.17 -12.73
N THR A 1057 -41.27 -20.36 -11.99
CA THR A 1057 -41.76 -21.69 -11.55
C THR A 1057 -42.50 -22.46 -12.65
N GLY A 1058 -42.74 -21.85 -13.82
CA GLY A 1058 -43.55 -22.42 -14.89
C GLY A 1058 -45.06 -22.22 -14.72
N ALA A 1059 -45.52 -21.53 -13.67
CA ALA A 1059 -46.93 -21.18 -13.48
C ALA A 1059 -47.34 -19.98 -14.35
N VAL A 1060 -48.57 -20.01 -14.88
CA VAL A 1060 -49.16 -18.97 -15.73
C VAL A 1060 -50.16 -18.13 -14.93
N TYR A 1061 -50.05 -16.81 -15.05
CA TYR A 1061 -50.95 -15.84 -14.45
C TYR A 1061 -51.60 -14.98 -15.53
N THR A 1062 -52.89 -14.68 -15.39
CA THR A 1062 -53.63 -13.86 -16.36
C THR A 1062 -54.48 -12.81 -15.64
N TRP A 1063 -54.56 -11.62 -16.23
CA TRP A 1063 -55.41 -10.52 -15.75
C TRP A 1063 -55.75 -9.56 -16.90
N GLY A 1064 -56.73 -8.69 -16.67
CA GLY A 1064 -57.32 -7.77 -17.63
C GLY A 1064 -58.77 -8.12 -17.94
N GLN A 1065 -59.21 -7.84 -19.16
CA GLN A 1065 -60.57 -8.10 -19.62
C GLN A 1065 -60.82 -9.61 -19.77
N GLY A 1066 -61.92 -10.12 -19.20
CA GLY A 1066 -62.26 -11.55 -19.23
C GLY A 1066 -63.55 -11.90 -19.98
N SER A 1067 -64.20 -10.93 -20.64
CA SER A 1067 -65.55 -11.10 -21.22
C SER A 1067 -65.68 -12.17 -22.30
N HIS A 1068 -64.58 -12.63 -22.88
CA HIS A 1068 -64.53 -13.66 -23.92
C HIS A 1068 -63.79 -14.93 -23.47
N GLY A 1069 -63.56 -15.10 -22.16
CA GLY A 1069 -62.87 -16.26 -21.60
C GLY A 1069 -61.35 -16.24 -21.79
N GLN A 1070 -60.77 -15.14 -22.28
CA GLN A 1070 -59.34 -15.01 -22.60
C GLN A 1070 -58.41 -15.13 -21.37
N LEU A 1071 -58.96 -15.08 -20.16
CA LEU A 1071 -58.16 -15.24 -18.93
C LEU A 1071 -57.97 -16.71 -18.52
N GLY A 1072 -58.80 -17.65 -18.99
CA GLY A 1072 -58.61 -19.07 -18.68
C GLY A 1072 -59.08 -19.51 -17.27
N HIS A 1073 -59.76 -18.64 -16.53
CA HIS A 1073 -60.24 -18.92 -15.14
C HIS A 1073 -61.58 -19.65 -15.07
N GLY A 1074 -62.17 -20.02 -16.20
CA GLY A 1074 -63.52 -20.62 -16.27
C GLY A 1074 -64.68 -19.65 -16.12
N ILE A 1075 -64.40 -18.38 -15.86
CA ILE A 1075 -65.37 -17.31 -15.67
C ILE A 1075 -65.14 -16.20 -16.69
N LEU A 1076 -66.19 -15.47 -17.05
CA LEU A 1076 -66.16 -14.38 -18.03
C LEU A 1076 -66.00 -12.99 -17.38
N THR A 1077 -65.49 -12.94 -16.15
CA THR A 1077 -65.28 -11.70 -15.40
C THR A 1077 -63.86 -11.18 -15.60
N SER A 1078 -63.72 -9.86 -15.72
CA SER A 1078 -62.42 -9.20 -15.79
C SER A 1078 -61.71 -9.25 -14.43
N GLU A 1079 -60.42 -9.55 -14.43
CA GLU A 1079 -59.58 -9.62 -13.24
C GLU A 1079 -58.59 -8.45 -13.25
N GLN A 1080 -58.48 -7.72 -12.15
CA GLN A 1080 -57.63 -6.53 -12.09
C GLN A 1080 -56.23 -6.80 -11.53
N GLU A 1081 -56.03 -7.97 -10.95
CA GLU A 1081 -54.75 -8.42 -10.39
C GLU A 1081 -54.36 -9.76 -11.02
N PRO A 1082 -53.06 -10.06 -11.16
CA PRO A 1082 -52.59 -11.34 -11.67
C PRO A 1082 -53.17 -12.50 -10.88
N ARG A 1083 -54.00 -13.30 -11.55
CA ARG A 1083 -54.58 -14.51 -10.98
C ARG A 1083 -53.94 -15.72 -11.65
N ALA A 1084 -53.52 -16.70 -10.86
CA ALA A 1084 -52.97 -17.94 -11.38
C ALA A 1084 -54.07 -18.70 -12.15
N VAL A 1085 -53.74 -19.23 -13.33
CA VAL A 1085 -54.65 -20.09 -14.08
C VAL A 1085 -54.62 -21.49 -13.44
N GLU A 1086 -55.52 -21.71 -12.50
CA GLU A 1086 -55.54 -22.92 -11.66
C GLU A 1086 -55.64 -24.22 -12.47
N ALA A 1087 -56.28 -24.18 -13.64
CA ALA A 1087 -56.40 -25.33 -14.55
C ALA A 1087 -55.04 -25.85 -15.08
N LEU A 1088 -53.99 -25.02 -15.04
CA LEU A 1088 -52.63 -25.39 -15.46
C LEU A 1088 -51.72 -25.74 -14.26
N TRP A 1089 -52.24 -25.76 -13.03
CA TRP A 1089 -51.42 -26.11 -11.87
C TRP A 1089 -50.87 -27.53 -11.95
N GLY A 1090 -49.57 -27.66 -11.69
CA GLY A 1090 -48.84 -28.92 -11.76
C GLY A 1090 -48.23 -29.25 -13.12
N VAL A 1091 -48.57 -28.51 -14.19
CA VAL A 1091 -47.95 -28.65 -15.51
C VAL A 1091 -47.03 -27.44 -15.75
N PRO A 1092 -45.70 -27.60 -15.74
CA PRO A 1092 -44.79 -26.47 -15.93
C PRO A 1092 -44.85 -25.98 -17.38
N MET A 1093 -45.15 -24.69 -17.57
CA MET A 1093 -45.16 -24.05 -18.89
C MET A 1093 -43.78 -23.50 -19.26
N LYS A 1094 -43.42 -23.61 -20.54
CA LYS A 1094 -42.15 -23.07 -21.08
C LYS A 1094 -42.34 -21.76 -21.86
N ALA A 1095 -43.50 -21.55 -22.48
CA ALA A 1095 -43.82 -20.38 -23.30
C ALA A 1095 -45.30 -20.01 -23.23
N VAL A 1096 -45.63 -18.74 -23.47
CA VAL A 1096 -46.99 -18.18 -23.49
C VAL A 1096 -47.15 -17.23 -24.67
N ALA A 1097 -48.35 -17.17 -25.25
CA ALA A 1097 -48.73 -16.24 -26.30
C ALA A 1097 -50.15 -15.71 -26.05
N ALA A 1098 -50.39 -14.46 -26.42
CA ALA A 1098 -51.67 -13.77 -26.21
C ALA A 1098 -52.10 -13.10 -27.52
N GLY A 1099 -53.33 -13.36 -27.95
CA GLY A 1099 -53.93 -12.79 -29.15
C GLY A 1099 -54.95 -11.70 -28.83
N GLY A 1100 -55.85 -11.43 -29.77
CA GLY A 1100 -56.95 -10.45 -29.57
C GLY A 1100 -57.89 -10.84 -28.43
N TRP A 1101 -58.47 -12.03 -28.52
CA TRP A 1101 -59.47 -12.57 -27.59
C TRP A 1101 -59.20 -14.02 -27.19
N HIS A 1102 -57.97 -14.50 -27.38
CA HIS A 1102 -57.55 -15.87 -27.04
C HIS A 1102 -56.10 -15.87 -26.56
N CYS A 1103 -55.70 -16.97 -25.93
CA CYS A 1103 -54.35 -17.21 -25.45
C CYS A 1103 -53.93 -18.64 -25.75
N CYS A 1104 -52.61 -18.83 -25.83
CA CYS A 1104 -51.99 -20.14 -25.94
C CYS A 1104 -50.80 -20.24 -24.99
N CYS A 1105 -50.47 -21.45 -24.54
CA CYS A 1105 -49.22 -21.72 -23.86
C CYS A 1105 -48.67 -23.10 -24.24
N ILE A 1106 -47.36 -23.26 -24.10
CA ILE A 1106 -46.66 -24.51 -24.39
C ILE A 1106 -46.13 -25.08 -23.08
N SER A 1107 -46.41 -26.35 -22.80
CA SER A 1107 -45.85 -27.06 -21.66
C SER A 1107 -44.35 -27.35 -21.84
N ALA A 1108 -43.66 -27.75 -20.78
CA ALA A 1108 -42.30 -28.28 -20.87
C ALA A 1108 -42.21 -29.63 -21.60
N THR A 1109 -43.36 -30.29 -21.85
CA THR A 1109 -43.51 -31.51 -22.66
C THR A 1109 -43.95 -31.20 -24.09
N ASP A 1110 -43.88 -29.92 -24.49
CA ASP A 1110 -44.13 -29.44 -25.85
C ASP A 1110 -45.59 -29.56 -26.32
N ASP A 1111 -46.51 -29.73 -25.37
CA ASP A 1111 -47.96 -29.74 -25.58
C ASP A 1111 -48.52 -28.32 -25.68
N LEU A 1112 -49.49 -28.12 -26.58
CA LEU A 1112 -50.13 -26.82 -26.82
C LEU A 1112 -51.48 -26.72 -26.12
N TYR A 1113 -51.62 -25.73 -25.24
CA TYR A 1113 -52.88 -25.40 -24.58
C TYR A 1113 -53.44 -24.09 -25.12
N VAL A 1114 -54.75 -24.04 -25.36
CA VAL A 1114 -55.46 -22.90 -25.97
C VAL A 1114 -56.74 -22.57 -25.20
N TRP A 1115 -57.09 -21.27 -25.07
CA TRP A 1115 -58.36 -20.84 -24.47
C TRP A 1115 -58.78 -19.45 -24.93
N GLY A 1116 -60.06 -19.13 -24.71
CA GLY A 1116 -60.66 -17.84 -25.03
C GLY A 1116 -61.81 -17.96 -26.02
N TRP A 1117 -61.92 -16.95 -26.89
CA TRP A 1117 -62.99 -16.87 -27.88
C TRP A 1117 -62.70 -17.78 -29.08
N ASN A 1118 -63.72 -18.43 -29.66
CA ASN A 1118 -63.57 -19.37 -30.77
C ASN A 1118 -64.66 -19.27 -31.85
N GLU A 1119 -65.24 -18.09 -32.08
CA GLU A 1119 -66.32 -17.96 -33.09
C GLU A 1119 -65.87 -18.28 -34.54
N ILE A 1120 -64.59 -18.05 -34.87
CA ILE A 1120 -64.04 -18.26 -36.22
C ILE A 1120 -62.84 -19.22 -36.16
N GLY A 1121 -62.87 -20.18 -35.23
CA GLY A 1121 -61.89 -21.28 -35.20
C GLY A 1121 -60.50 -20.92 -34.69
N GLN A 1122 -60.28 -19.73 -34.11
CA GLN A 1122 -58.97 -19.29 -33.65
C GLN A 1122 -58.35 -20.15 -32.53
N LEU A 1123 -59.11 -21.03 -31.87
CA LEU A 1123 -58.55 -21.99 -30.92
C LEU A 1123 -58.20 -23.33 -31.56
N GLY A 1124 -58.50 -23.56 -32.84
CA GLY A 1124 -58.34 -24.88 -33.45
C GLY A 1124 -59.37 -25.90 -32.95
N LEU A 1125 -60.51 -25.42 -32.46
CA LEU A 1125 -61.63 -26.23 -31.95
C LEU A 1125 -62.89 -25.99 -32.80
N PRO A 1126 -63.82 -26.96 -32.90
CA PRO A 1126 -65.01 -26.85 -33.74
C PRO A 1126 -65.82 -25.56 -33.49
N SER A 1127 -65.99 -24.75 -34.53
CA SER A 1127 -66.63 -23.42 -34.44
C SER A 1127 -67.87 -23.29 -35.32
N ARG A 1128 -68.86 -22.52 -34.85
CA ARG A 1128 -70.10 -22.28 -35.61
C ARG A 1128 -69.89 -21.37 -36.82
N GLY A 1129 -68.97 -20.40 -36.72
CA GLY A 1129 -68.72 -19.40 -37.77
C GLY A 1129 -68.13 -20.01 -39.04
N VAL A 1130 -67.17 -20.93 -38.91
CA VAL A 1130 -66.53 -21.58 -40.06
C VAL A 1130 -67.51 -22.48 -40.82
N ARG A 1131 -68.31 -23.31 -40.12
CA ARG A 1131 -69.31 -24.17 -40.79
C ARG A 1131 -70.43 -23.38 -41.47
N ARG A 1132 -70.89 -22.26 -40.89
CA ARG A 1132 -71.86 -21.37 -41.54
C ARG A 1132 -71.31 -20.75 -42.83
N ALA A 1133 -70.04 -20.34 -42.83
CA ALA A 1133 -69.38 -19.81 -44.03
C ALA A 1133 -69.22 -20.89 -45.12
N GLN A 1134 -68.88 -22.12 -44.74
CA GLN A 1134 -68.83 -23.27 -45.65
C GLN A 1134 -70.21 -23.62 -46.23
N GLN A 1135 -71.28 -23.59 -45.42
CA GLN A 1135 -72.66 -23.82 -45.87
C GLN A 1135 -73.19 -22.67 -46.76
N GLN A 1136 -72.90 -21.40 -46.45
CA GLN A 1136 -73.26 -20.25 -47.29
C GLN A 1136 -72.52 -20.26 -48.64
N ASN A 1137 -71.26 -20.69 -48.68
CA ASN A 1137 -70.55 -20.91 -49.96
C ASN A 1137 -71.11 -22.08 -50.77
N SER A 1138 -71.73 -23.08 -50.11
CA SER A 1138 -72.44 -24.16 -50.81
C SER A 1138 -73.80 -23.72 -51.38
N HIS A 1139 -74.53 -22.84 -50.69
CA HIS A 1139 -75.82 -22.28 -51.16
C HIS A 1139 -75.68 -21.12 -52.16
N ASN A 1140 -74.57 -20.37 -52.14
CA ASN A 1140 -74.30 -19.30 -53.12
C ASN A 1140 -73.86 -19.81 -54.52
N LYS A 1141 -73.74 -21.14 -54.72
CA LYS A 1141 -73.51 -21.70 -56.06
C LYS A 1141 -74.79 -21.96 -56.86
N ASP A 1142 -75.98 -22.02 -56.24
CA ASP A 1142 -77.21 -22.45 -56.93
C ASP A 1142 -78.34 -21.40 -57.05
N THR A 1143 -78.21 -20.18 -56.50
CA THR A 1143 -79.26 -19.14 -56.65
C THR A 1143 -78.71 -17.74 -56.94
N ALA A 1144 -78.38 -17.47 -58.21
CA ALA A 1144 -78.32 -16.13 -58.79
C ALA A 1144 -78.51 -16.16 -60.34
N LYS A 1145 -79.68 -16.64 -60.79
CA LYS A 1145 -80.34 -16.12 -62.00
C LYS A 1145 -81.32 -15.03 -61.56
N GLN A 1146 -80.96 -13.79 -61.89
CA GLN A 1146 -81.79 -12.58 -62.05
C GLN A 1146 -82.61 -12.02 -60.86
N PRO A 1147 -82.88 -10.69 -60.89
CA PRO A 1147 -83.13 -9.87 -59.70
C PRO A 1147 -84.58 -9.35 -59.60
N HIS A 1148 -85.03 -8.98 -58.40
CA HIS A 1148 -85.64 -7.67 -58.07
C HIS A 1148 -86.43 -7.66 -56.75
N ASN A 1149 -86.27 -6.52 -56.05
CA ASN A 1149 -87.22 -5.80 -55.19
C ASN A 1149 -87.47 -6.24 -53.73
N ALA A 1150 -86.87 -5.43 -52.85
CA ALA A 1150 -87.48 -4.60 -51.80
C ALA A 1150 -88.48 -5.22 -50.78
N ASP A 1151 -88.02 -5.16 -49.52
CA ASP A 1151 -88.74 -4.89 -48.26
C ASP A 1151 -90.02 -5.66 -47.94
N VAL A 1152 -89.95 -6.52 -46.90
CA VAL A 1152 -90.77 -6.47 -45.66
C VAL A 1152 -90.14 -7.43 -44.61
N ARG A 1153 -89.98 -6.96 -43.36
CA ARG A 1153 -89.66 -7.73 -42.14
C ARG A 1153 -90.96 -8.26 -41.47
N PRO A 1154 -90.87 -8.93 -40.32
CA PRO A 1154 -90.53 -10.34 -40.06
C PRO A 1154 -91.78 -11.08 -39.52
N GLU A 1155 -91.76 -12.40 -39.36
CA GLU A 1155 -92.38 -13.06 -38.19
C GLU A 1155 -92.06 -14.56 -38.18
N ASP A 1156 -91.76 -15.01 -36.97
CA ASP A 1156 -91.53 -16.38 -36.53
C ASP A 1156 -92.67 -17.31 -36.98
N ASP A 1157 -92.36 -18.55 -37.37
CA ASP A 1157 -92.36 -19.63 -36.39
C ASP A 1157 -91.89 -20.96 -37.00
N GLN A 1158 -91.42 -21.77 -36.07
CA GLN A 1158 -90.77 -23.05 -36.15
C GLN A 1158 -91.52 -24.10 -36.97
N THR A 1159 -90.77 -25.00 -37.60
CA THR A 1159 -90.76 -26.41 -37.18
C THR A 1159 -89.62 -27.14 -37.88
N GLN A 1160 -88.67 -27.68 -37.12
CA GLN A 1160 -88.07 -28.98 -37.44
C GLN A 1160 -87.37 -29.56 -36.21
N THR A 1161 -87.87 -30.73 -35.83
CA THR A 1161 -87.40 -31.61 -34.77
C THR A 1161 -86.07 -32.27 -35.12
N GLU A 1162 -85.22 -32.31 -34.08
CA GLU A 1162 -84.06 -33.15 -33.74
C GLU A 1162 -83.63 -34.27 -34.70
N GLU A 1163 -82.34 -34.22 -35.11
CA GLU A 1163 -81.31 -35.25 -34.90
C GLU A 1163 -79.97 -34.84 -35.56
N ASP A 1164 -79.11 -34.15 -34.82
CA ASP A 1164 -77.62 -34.26 -34.78
C ASP A 1164 -77.08 -33.07 -33.97
N LYS A 1165 -76.75 -33.30 -32.68
CA LYS A 1165 -76.16 -32.25 -31.83
C LYS A 1165 -74.67 -32.15 -32.13
N ASP A 1166 -74.33 -31.52 -33.25
CA ASP A 1166 -72.98 -30.99 -33.45
C ASP A 1166 -72.63 -30.07 -32.27
N VAL A 1167 -71.62 -30.47 -31.47
CA VAL A 1167 -71.17 -29.70 -30.31
C VAL A 1167 -70.18 -28.63 -30.81
N PHE A 1168 -70.60 -27.36 -30.74
CA PHE A 1168 -69.77 -26.22 -31.11
C PHE A 1168 -69.23 -25.52 -29.86
N ILE A 1169 -67.96 -25.10 -29.91
CA ILE A 1169 -67.32 -24.36 -28.82
C ILE A 1169 -67.17 -22.90 -29.26
N SER A 1170 -68.04 -22.02 -28.76
CA SER A 1170 -67.97 -20.57 -29.00
C SER A 1170 -66.95 -19.86 -28.08
N ILE A 1171 -66.86 -20.30 -26.83
CA ILE A 1171 -65.94 -19.79 -25.82
C ILE A 1171 -65.40 -20.97 -25.04
N GLN A 1172 -64.08 -21.07 -24.97
CA GLN A 1172 -63.35 -22.04 -24.16
C GLN A 1172 -62.75 -21.29 -22.97
N ALA A 1173 -63.46 -21.20 -21.85
CA ALA A 1173 -63.06 -20.38 -20.71
C ALA A 1173 -61.94 -21.00 -19.84
N PHE A 1174 -61.53 -22.24 -20.12
CA PHE A 1174 -60.40 -22.93 -19.48
C PHE A 1174 -59.41 -23.42 -20.54
N PRO A 1175 -58.09 -23.46 -20.25
CA PRO A 1175 -57.09 -24.07 -21.12
C PRO A 1175 -57.49 -25.48 -21.57
N ALA A 1176 -57.60 -25.67 -22.88
CA ALA A 1176 -57.82 -26.96 -23.52
C ALA A 1176 -56.54 -27.41 -24.22
N LEU A 1177 -56.19 -28.70 -24.08
CA LEU A 1177 -55.12 -29.31 -24.86
C LEU A 1177 -55.57 -29.40 -26.33
N LEU A 1178 -54.73 -28.93 -27.25
CA LEU A 1178 -54.95 -28.98 -28.69
C LEU A 1178 -53.95 -29.96 -29.32
N ASP A 1179 -54.47 -31.05 -29.88
CA ASP A 1179 -53.67 -32.04 -30.60
C ASP A 1179 -53.58 -31.68 -32.09
N LEU A 1180 -52.36 -31.56 -32.61
CA LEU A 1180 -52.13 -31.47 -34.05
C LEU A 1180 -52.26 -32.85 -34.71
N ASN A 1181 -52.67 -32.90 -35.98
CA ASN A 1181 -52.71 -34.12 -36.77
C ASN A 1181 -51.79 -34.00 -37.99
N PRO A 1182 -50.68 -34.76 -38.08
CA PRO A 1182 -50.18 -35.74 -37.10
C PRO A 1182 -49.74 -35.09 -35.76
N PRO A 1183 -49.67 -35.87 -34.66
CA PRO A 1183 -49.22 -35.35 -33.37
C PRO A 1183 -47.76 -34.89 -33.46
N CYS A 1184 -47.52 -33.60 -33.17
CA CYS A 1184 -46.21 -32.95 -33.28
C CYS A 1184 -45.92 -32.12 -32.04
N GLU A 1185 -44.66 -32.06 -31.63
CA GLU A 1185 -44.16 -31.24 -30.52
C GLU A 1185 -44.04 -29.77 -30.96
N ILE A 1186 -44.57 -28.84 -30.15
CA ILE A 1186 -44.54 -27.41 -30.46
C ILE A 1186 -43.31 -26.73 -29.86
N LYS A 1187 -42.58 -26.03 -30.72
CA LYS A 1187 -41.42 -25.21 -30.35
C LYS A 1187 -41.83 -23.77 -30.06
N VAL A 1188 -42.60 -23.16 -30.95
CA VAL A 1188 -43.01 -21.74 -30.89
C VAL A 1188 -44.49 -21.63 -31.21
N VAL A 1189 -45.21 -20.72 -30.54
CA VAL A 1189 -46.60 -20.38 -30.86
C VAL A 1189 -46.77 -18.87 -30.84
N SER A 1190 -47.60 -18.35 -31.74
CA SER A 1190 -47.97 -16.95 -31.82
C SER A 1190 -49.47 -16.79 -32.06
N CYS A 1191 -50.05 -15.74 -31.49
CA CYS A 1191 -51.49 -15.49 -31.51
C CYS A 1191 -51.75 -14.11 -32.12
N GLY A 1192 -52.51 -14.06 -33.21
CA GLY A 1192 -52.96 -12.82 -33.84
C GLY A 1192 -54.28 -12.31 -33.25
N SER A 1193 -54.95 -11.40 -33.97
CA SER A 1193 -56.26 -10.89 -33.51
C SER A 1193 -57.33 -12.00 -33.46
N ARG A 1194 -57.38 -12.84 -34.50
CA ARG A 1194 -58.36 -13.94 -34.67
C ARG A 1194 -57.77 -15.19 -35.36
N HIS A 1195 -56.45 -15.37 -35.30
CA HIS A 1195 -55.78 -16.54 -35.86
C HIS A 1195 -54.59 -16.92 -34.97
N THR A 1196 -54.10 -18.13 -35.12
CA THR A 1196 -52.95 -18.65 -34.37
C THR A 1196 -52.03 -19.37 -35.32
N ALA A 1197 -50.73 -19.28 -35.04
CA ALA A 1197 -49.69 -20.01 -35.75
C ALA A 1197 -48.78 -20.73 -34.76
N ALA A 1198 -48.38 -21.95 -35.08
CA ALA A 1198 -47.47 -22.75 -34.28
C ALA A 1198 -46.38 -23.38 -35.16
N VAL A 1199 -45.14 -23.38 -34.67
CA VAL A 1199 -43.99 -24.00 -35.30
C VAL A 1199 -43.60 -25.21 -34.49
N THR A 1200 -43.46 -26.34 -35.18
CA THR A 1200 -43.04 -27.61 -34.58
C THR A 1200 -41.52 -27.64 -34.34
N THR A 1201 -41.04 -28.59 -33.53
CA THR A 1201 -39.60 -28.84 -33.35
C THR A 1201 -38.90 -29.23 -34.66
N GLU A 1202 -39.63 -29.82 -35.61
CA GLU A 1202 -39.16 -30.16 -36.97
C GLU A 1202 -39.11 -28.94 -37.91
N GLY A 1203 -39.65 -27.79 -37.49
CA GLY A 1203 -39.69 -26.54 -38.25
C GLY A 1203 -40.82 -26.44 -39.28
N ASP A 1204 -41.85 -27.28 -39.15
CA ASP A 1204 -43.10 -27.15 -39.90
C ASP A 1204 -44.00 -26.08 -39.24
N LEU A 1205 -44.62 -25.24 -40.07
CA LEU A 1205 -45.54 -24.18 -39.64
C LEU A 1205 -47.00 -24.60 -39.80
N TYR A 1206 -47.78 -24.53 -38.71
CA TYR A 1206 -49.22 -24.73 -38.68
C TYR A 1206 -49.95 -23.42 -38.42
N THR A 1207 -51.06 -23.18 -39.10
CA THR A 1207 -51.89 -21.97 -38.94
C THR A 1207 -53.39 -22.31 -38.98
N TRP A 1208 -54.19 -21.60 -38.17
CA TRP A 1208 -55.65 -21.74 -38.13
C TRP A 1208 -56.34 -20.47 -37.61
N GLY A 1209 -57.67 -20.43 -37.74
CA GLY A 1209 -58.54 -19.32 -37.35
C GLY A 1209 -59.07 -18.55 -38.55
N TRP A 1210 -59.23 -17.24 -38.38
CA TRP A 1210 -59.74 -16.35 -39.41
C TRP A 1210 -58.72 -16.18 -40.54
N GLY A 1211 -59.13 -16.38 -41.79
CA GLY A 1211 -58.27 -16.39 -42.97
C GLY A 1211 -58.64 -15.41 -44.09
N GLU A 1212 -59.62 -14.52 -43.89
CA GLU A 1212 -60.17 -13.66 -44.98
C GLU A 1212 -59.16 -12.71 -45.66
N TYR A 1213 -57.99 -12.46 -45.04
CA TYR A 1213 -56.90 -11.66 -45.61
C TYR A 1213 -55.70 -12.51 -46.08
N GLY A 1214 -55.85 -13.84 -46.12
CA GLY A 1214 -54.79 -14.78 -46.52
C GLY A 1214 -53.72 -15.02 -45.45
N GLN A 1215 -53.94 -14.57 -44.21
CA GLN A 1215 -52.98 -14.66 -43.11
C GLN A 1215 -52.62 -16.10 -42.70
N LEU A 1216 -53.42 -17.09 -43.08
CA LEU A 1216 -53.13 -18.49 -42.79
C LEU A 1216 -52.08 -19.08 -43.75
N GLY A 1217 -51.88 -18.49 -44.93
CA GLY A 1217 -50.87 -18.95 -45.88
C GLY A 1217 -51.24 -20.20 -46.69
N HIS A 1218 -52.50 -20.65 -46.63
CA HIS A 1218 -52.99 -21.86 -47.34
C HIS A 1218 -53.36 -21.61 -48.81
N GLN A 1219 -52.94 -20.48 -49.38
CA GLN A 1219 -53.27 -20.03 -50.75
C GLN A 1219 -54.78 -19.83 -51.01
N ASP A 1220 -55.59 -19.73 -49.95
CA ASP A 1220 -56.99 -19.34 -49.99
C ASP A 1220 -57.28 -18.22 -48.96
N LEU A 1221 -58.53 -17.73 -48.97
CA LEU A 1221 -59.04 -16.75 -48.01
C LEU A 1221 -60.02 -17.39 -47.02
N MET A 1222 -59.98 -18.72 -46.88
CA MET A 1222 -60.93 -19.45 -46.06
C MET A 1222 -60.46 -19.46 -44.60
N SER A 1223 -61.41 -19.33 -43.68
CA SER A 1223 -61.13 -19.53 -42.27
C SER A 1223 -61.13 -21.02 -41.96
N SER A 1224 -60.24 -21.46 -41.07
CA SER A 1224 -60.12 -22.85 -40.63
C SER A 1224 -60.29 -22.93 -39.12
N ASP A 1225 -61.10 -23.87 -38.64
CA ASP A 1225 -61.18 -24.21 -37.21
C ASP A 1225 -60.36 -25.45 -36.85
N GLU A 1226 -59.59 -25.99 -37.80
CA GLU A 1226 -58.60 -27.04 -37.58
C GLU A 1226 -57.18 -26.52 -37.90
N PRO A 1227 -56.17 -26.85 -37.07
CA PRO A 1227 -54.76 -26.58 -37.37
C PRO A 1227 -54.32 -27.23 -38.69
N GLN A 1228 -53.87 -26.40 -39.65
CA GLN A 1228 -53.40 -26.87 -40.96
C GLN A 1228 -51.95 -26.50 -41.21
N CYS A 1229 -51.17 -27.43 -41.77
CA CYS A 1229 -49.77 -27.21 -42.13
C CYS A 1229 -49.66 -26.35 -43.39
N VAL A 1230 -48.82 -25.32 -43.36
CA VAL A 1230 -48.54 -24.45 -44.52
C VAL A 1230 -47.58 -25.18 -45.46
N ALA A 1231 -48.11 -25.82 -46.51
CA ALA A 1231 -47.36 -26.69 -47.42
C ALA A 1231 -46.15 -26.02 -48.10
N TYR A 1232 -46.23 -24.71 -48.33
CA TYR A 1232 -45.20 -23.95 -49.04
C TYR A 1232 -43.78 -24.15 -48.48
N PHE A 1233 -43.61 -24.07 -47.16
CA PHE A 1233 -42.27 -24.19 -46.54
C PHE A 1233 -41.71 -25.61 -46.64
N LYS A 1234 -42.58 -26.60 -46.42
CA LYS A 1234 -42.22 -28.02 -46.50
C LYS A 1234 -41.84 -28.44 -47.93
N GLU A 1235 -42.58 -27.94 -48.93
CA GLU A 1235 -42.29 -28.19 -50.35
C GLU A 1235 -40.97 -27.56 -50.82
N HIS A 1236 -40.58 -26.42 -50.23
CA HIS A 1236 -39.37 -25.68 -50.61
C HIS A 1236 -38.14 -26.00 -49.73
N GLN A 1237 -38.19 -27.03 -48.87
CA GLN A 1237 -37.11 -27.40 -47.93
C GLN A 1237 -36.64 -26.24 -47.04
N LEU A 1238 -37.61 -25.49 -46.56
CA LEU A 1238 -37.42 -24.30 -45.75
C LEU A 1238 -37.80 -24.63 -44.30
N HIS A 1239 -36.83 -24.47 -43.38
CA HIS A 1239 -37.03 -24.73 -41.96
C HIS A 1239 -37.49 -23.45 -41.28
N VAL A 1240 -38.71 -23.43 -40.75
CA VAL A 1240 -39.24 -22.28 -40.02
C VAL A 1240 -38.66 -22.29 -38.61
N THR A 1241 -37.96 -21.23 -38.24
CA THR A 1241 -37.27 -21.10 -36.95
C THR A 1241 -38.10 -20.35 -35.92
N ASP A 1242 -38.92 -19.38 -36.38
CA ASP A 1242 -39.73 -18.51 -35.55
C ASP A 1242 -40.98 -18.03 -36.32
N VAL A 1243 -42.05 -17.68 -35.61
CA VAL A 1243 -43.29 -17.16 -36.20
C VAL A 1243 -43.91 -16.07 -35.34
N VAL A 1244 -44.42 -15.01 -35.99
CA VAL A 1244 -45.18 -13.94 -35.34
C VAL A 1244 -46.46 -13.64 -36.10
N CYS A 1245 -47.59 -13.73 -35.40
CA CYS A 1245 -48.90 -13.30 -35.87
C CYS A 1245 -49.11 -11.82 -35.53
N GLY A 1246 -49.32 -10.99 -36.55
CA GLY A 1246 -49.81 -9.63 -36.39
C GLY A 1246 -51.34 -9.58 -36.25
N ALA A 1247 -51.91 -8.38 -36.40
CA ALA A 1247 -53.36 -8.22 -36.31
C ALA A 1247 -54.09 -9.08 -37.37
N TRP A 1248 -53.67 -9.00 -38.64
CA TRP A 1248 -54.32 -9.63 -39.80
C TRP A 1248 -53.31 -10.29 -40.76
N ASN A 1249 -52.13 -10.64 -40.29
CA ASN A 1249 -51.01 -11.13 -41.10
C ASN A 1249 -50.09 -12.04 -40.26
N THR A 1250 -49.34 -12.93 -40.90
CA THR A 1250 -48.40 -13.86 -40.26
C THR A 1250 -47.03 -13.72 -40.89
N PHE A 1251 -45.97 -13.59 -40.07
CA PHE A 1251 -44.57 -13.58 -40.52
C PHE A 1251 -43.87 -14.82 -39.97
N ALA A 1252 -43.06 -15.45 -40.81
CA ALA A 1252 -42.23 -16.59 -40.44
C ALA A 1252 -40.76 -16.25 -40.72
N ALA A 1253 -39.86 -16.57 -39.78
CA ALA A 1253 -38.42 -16.53 -39.99
C ALA A 1253 -37.95 -17.90 -40.46
N VAL A 1254 -37.22 -17.94 -41.57
CA VAL A 1254 -37.01 -19.16 -42.33
C VAL A 1254 -35.56 -19.29 -42.74
N VAL A 1255 -34.99 -20.49 -42.55
CA VAL A 1255 -33.62 -20.84 -42.91
C VAL A 1255 -33.63 -22.00 -43.89
N LYS A 1256 -32.69 -22.03 -44.84
CA LYS A 1256 -32.54 -23.17 -45.76
C LYS A 1256 -31.98 -24.38 -45.01
N GLN A 1257 -32.52 -25.56 -45.26
CA GLN A 1257 -32.16 -26.80 -44.55
C GLN A 1257 -30.66 -27.16 -44.61
N GLU A 1258 -29.93 -26.74 -45.65
CA GLU A 1258 -28.49 -27.02 -45.82
C GLU A 1258 -27.60 -26.32 -44.75
N GLU A 1259 -28.05 -25.23 -44.14
CA GLU A 1259 -27.27 -24.50 -43.12
C GLU A 1259 -27.44 -25.10 -41.71
N VAL A 1260 -28.53 -25.82 -41.44
CA VAL A 1260 -28.83 -26.39 -40.12
C VAL A 1260 -27.93 -27.60 -39.80
N GLN A 1261 -27.53 -28.38 -40.81
CA GLN A 1261 -26.67 -29.57 -40.62
C GLN A 1261 -25.20 -29.27 -40.31
N LYS A 1262 -24.73 -28.01 -40.37
CA LYS A 1262 -23.36 -27.65 -39.96
C LYS A 1262 -23.19 -27.44 -38.45
N SER A 1263 -24.24 -27.66 -37.66
CA SER A 1263 -24.16 -27.68 -36.20
C SER A 1263 -24.04 -29.13 -35.69
N PRO A 1264 -22.85 -29.62 -35.29
CA PRO A 1264 -22.78 -30.88 -34.58
C PRO A 1264 -23.15 -30.64 -33.12
N CYS A 1265 -23.93 -31.57 -32.57
CA CYS A 1265 -23.99 -31.82 -31.14
C CYS A 1265 -22.56 -31.99 -30.59
N CYS A 1266 -22.16 -31.14 -29.64
CA CYS A 1266 -21.23 -31.41 -28.55
C CYS A 1266 -21.63 -30.54 -27.37
#